data_AF-A0A9P6ETV5-F1
#
_entry.id   AF-A0A9P6ETV5-F1
#
_cell.length_a   1.000
_cell.length_b   1.000
_cell.length_c   1.000
_cell.angle_alpha   90.00
_cell.angle_beta   90.00
_cell.angle_gamma   90.00
#
_symmetry.space_group_name_H-M   'P 1'
#
loop_
_entity.id
_entity.type
_entity.pdbx_description
1 polymer ?
#
loop_
_entity_poly.entity_id
_entity_poly.type
_entity_poly.pdbx_seq_one_letter_code
_entity_poly.pdbx_strand_id
1 'polypeptide(L)'
;MSVIPEKEPPPSYNSSAQGADIKDSDVPPPTYTVPTQFKVGNRSTKAPLVSIQEIKGHLALLNAFAELKNEVDGVTATTIHGVTLDKERRWGWFVGCAVERFDKWCRALRPEHAAEKAEIIMPPLDVIMVWHAYMLNPRWFAEDAKRIPACRNLKALELQFNACLLGQFASVLTQPSPQRQSFWEICTQLPFDYSIDGTSPDAINKKTISCHYCAAPVEVPLLNAEGTGYLQQGFKANCAVDHTYRTITKETLAAHKLAVDLASPYDAVEALNYFVSHSGAVFTPIGSIDLVRVDRVKKQVVKLAEAAGWKESKHGKDSQKYQIELARTIGVMLQFSMANYRQAMKPVSALLMKVFSAYGSEKPYSVELVGAVLRQESFVRKMYDLGWTRPGFFDDSLDELALQHALARYHAFLDLMSSTPTSFFVPTLDIDLVWHTHQLIPSRYDHDCTTYVERFIDHDDKIEGLRLSSAFDITCRAWKERFHVDYTHCGCPIPGDSIGRRLSKLVGMHPPAPPSYLVPFNRPDLLSGTHPSDHNAVRFMDPNPTAHKMMEQRYEGLRKKKDKEAKKAAKKAEKLEAEGKLGLRGPHAHSEDRNRSANDPYYYGYGPYGYGYGYPFIAPVPIYGPIGGGCVSSCGGAVHQGGDASGGVSIFVPILHCKYLTLCLVWWRLWRWMLGRWMWCRWVC
;
A
#
# COMPACT_ATOMS: atom_id res chain seq x y z
N MET A 1 30.84 6.23 40.64
CA MET A 1 29.61 7.06 40.61
C MET A 1 29.78 8.14 39.56
N SER A 2 29.11 8.00 38.42
CA SER A 2 28.67 9.12 37.58
C SER A 2 27.52 8.61 36.73
N VAL A 3 26.37 9.25 36.91
CA VAL A 3 25.05 8.90 36.39
C VAL A 3 24.97 9.30 34.92
N ILE A 4 24.57 8.35 34.06
CA ILE A 4 24.24 8.60 32.65
C ILE A 4 22.82 9.20 32.62
N PRO A 5 22.56 10.35 31.95
CA PRO A 5 21.22 10.89 31.88
C PRO A 5 20.36 10.05 30.94
N GLU A 6 19.19 9.63 31.44
CA GLU A 6 18.11 9.02 30.66
C GLU A 6 17.75 9.91 29.47
N LYS A 7 17.69 9.30 28.28
CA LYS A 7 17.10 9.92 27.09
C LYS A 7 15.59 9.94 27.27
N GLU A 8 15.01 11.13 27.38
CA GLU A 8 13.55 11.30 27.33
C GLU A 8 12.98 10.76 26.01
N PRO A 9 11.86 10.01 26.05
CA PRO A 9 11.14 9.58 24.86
C PRO A 9 10.48 10.77 24.14
N PRO A 10 10.18 10.66 22.83
CA PRO A 10 9.46 11.68 22.08
C PRO A 10 8.09 11.96 22.72
N PRO A 11 7.52 13.18 22.55
CA PRO A 11 6.26 13.54 23.21
C PRO A 11 5.17 12.56 22.81
N SER A 12 4.59 11.88 23.79
CA SER A 12 3.33 11.17 23.59
C SER A 12 2.27 12.21 23.27
N TYR A 13 1.42 11.93 22.28
CA TYR A 13 0.14 12.62 22.16
C TYR A 13 -0.76 12.12 23.29
N ASN A 14 -0.45 12.52 24.52
CA ASN A 14 -1.48 12.51 25.54
C ASN A 14 -2.45 13.63 25.15
N SER A 15 -3.67 13.26 24.80
CA SER A 15 -4.82 14.13 24.97
C SER A 15 -5.12 14.36 26.47
N SER A 16 -4.09 14.49 27.32
CA SER A 16 -4.25 15.01 28.67
C SER A 16 -4.34 16.52 28.58
N ALA A 17 -5.44 16.99 28.00
CA ALA A 17 -6.08 18.14 28.59
C ALA A 17 -6.60 17.68 29.96
N GLN A 18 -5.76 17.72 30.99
CA GLN A 18 -6.27 17.97 32.33
C GLN A 18 -6.82 19.38 32.30
N GLY A 19 -8.11 19.49 31.97
CA GLY A 19 -8.77 20.76 31.70
C GLY A 19 -10.27 20.57 31.68
N ALA A 20 -10.81 20.23 32.85
CA ALA A 20 -12.23 20.24 33.22
C ALA A 20 -13.18 19.34 32.41
N ASP A 21 -14.04 18.63 33.14
CA ASP A 21 -15.39 18.27 32.70
C ASP A 21 -16.13 19.55 32.25
N ILE A 22 -15.88 20.02 31.03
CA ILE A 22 -16.83 20.87 30.35
C ILE A 22 -17.82 19.90 29.72
N LYS A 23 -18.92 19.66 30.44
CA LYS A 23 -20.14 19.15 29.80
C LYS A 23 -20.46 20.14 28.67
N ASP A 24 -20.20 19.73 27.44
CA ASP A 24 -20.30 20.54 26.22
C ASP A 24 -21.77 20.71 25.80
N SER A 25 -22.64 21.07 26.76
CA SER A 25 -24.08 21.25 26.57
C SER A 25 -24.47 22.62 26.01
N ASP A 26 -23.51 23.51 25.78
CA ASP A 26 -23.76 24.93 25.45
C ASP A 26 -23.45 25.31 23.99
N VAL A 27 -22.99 24.38 23.14
CA VAL A 27 -22.87 24.64 21.69
C VAL A 27 -24.20 24.29 21.02
N PRO A 28 -24.97 25.27 20.52
CA PRO A 28 -26.23 24.97 19.84
C PRO A 28 -25.95 24.07 18.62
N PRO A 29 -26.80 23.06 18.35
CA PRO A 29 -26.64 22.19 17.20
C PRO A 29 -26.66 23.05 15.93
N PRO A 30 -25.85 22.69 14.92
CA PRO A 30 -25.78 23.46 13.70
C PRO A 30 -27.15 23.57 13.03
N THR A 31 -27.39 24.72 12.39
CA THR A 31 -28.66 25.08 11.75
C THR A 31 -28.93 24.36 10.41
N TYR A 32 -28.09 23.40 10.01
CA TYR A 32 -28.34 22.59 8.81
C TYR A 32 -28.77 21.17 9.18
N THR A 33 -29.61 20.60 8.32
CA THR A 33 -29.94 19.18 8.33
C THR A 33 -29.01 18.46 7.36
N VAL A 34 -28.37 17.38 7.80
CA VAL A 34 -27.57 16.55 6.89
C VAL A 34 -28.49 15.90 5.85
N PRO A 35 -28.19 16.01 4.55
CA PRO A 35 -29.03 15.42 3.50
C PRO A 35 -29.16 13.91 3.65
N THR A 36 -30.32 13.37 3.32
CA THR A 36 -30.53 11.91 3.20
C THR A 36 -30.22 11.40 1.78
N GLN A 37 -30.03 12.31 0.83
CA GLN A 37 -29.66 12.03 -0.56
C GLN A 37 -28.51 12.93 -0.97
N PHE A 38 -27.56 12.38 -1.73
CA PHE A 38 -26.36 13.10 -2.15
C PHE A 38 -26.23 13.10 -3.66
N LYS A 39 -25.78 14.21 -4.23
CA LYS A 39 -25.44 14.30 -5.65
C LYS A 39 -24.01 13.80 -5.87
N VAL A 40 -23.85 12.84 -6.77
CA VAL A 40 -22.55 12.31 -7.21
C VAL A 40 -22.52 12.35 -8.74
N GLY A 41 -21.72 13.26 -9.30
CA GLY A 41 -21.70 13.53 -10.73
C GLY A 41 -23.06 13.99 -11.24
N ASN A 42 -23.62 13.24 -12.18
CA ASN A 42 -24.92 13.51 -12.78
C ASN A 42 -26.09 12.77 -12.10
N ARG A 43 -25.85 12.05 -11.01
CA ARG A 43 -26.84 11.21 -10.35
C ARG A 43 -27.03 11.62 -8.90
N SER A 44 -28.19 11.30 -8.35
CA SER A 44 -28.49 11.43 -6.92
C SER A 44 -28.64 10.06 -6.28
N THR A 45 -28.08 9.88 -5.09
CA THR A 45 -28.25 8.65 -4.31
C THR A 45 -29.68 8.58 -3.77
N LYS A 46 -30.19 7.35 -3.56
CA LYS A 46 -31.52 7.14 -2.95
C LYS A 46 -31.51 7.29 -1.43
N ALA A 47 -30.36 6.97 -0.84
CA ALA A 47 -30.03 7.03 0.57
C ALA A 47 -28.49 7.25 0.68
N PRO A 48 -27.92 7.43 1.87
CA PRO A 48 -26.48 7.36 2.03
C PRO A 48 -25.94 5.97 1.63
N LEU A 49 -24.79 5.92 0.97
CA LEU A 49 -24.19 4.66 0.48
C LEU A 49 -23.66 3.75 1.61
N VAL A 50 -23.48 4.33 2.80
CA VAL A 50 -23.11 3.64 4.04
C VAL A 50 -23.97 4.21 5.17
N SER A 51 -24.41 3.35 6.07
CA SER A 51 -25.17 3.74 7.26
C SER A 51 -24.24 4.14 8.41
N ILE A 52 -24.77 4.95 9.34
CA ILE A 52 -24.07 5.31 10.57
C ILE A 52 -23.74 4.06 11.40
N GLN A 53 -24.64 3.08 11.42
CA GLN A 53 -24.42 1.85 12.16
C GLN A 53 -23.23 1.05 11.62
N GLU A 54 -23.08 0.96 10.29
CA GLU A 54 -21.92 0.30 9.67
C GLU A 54 -20.61 1.03 10.02
N ILE A 55 -20.63 2.37 10.08
CA ILE A 55 -19.45 3.17 10.48
C ILE A 55 -19.10 2.91 11.96
N LYS A 56 -20.10 2.88 12.85
CA LYS A 56 -19.92 2.54 14.27
C LYS A 56 -19.36 1.12 14.44
N GLY A 57 -19.88 0.15 13.69
CA GLY A 57 -19.36 -1.22 13.68
C GLY A 57 -17.91 -1.32 13.20
N HIS A 58 -17.55 -0.53 12.17
CA HIS A 58 -16.16 -0.46 11.72
C HIS A 58 -15.24 0.19 12.76
N LEU A 59 -15.66 1.26 13.43
CA LEU A 59 -14.89 1.88 14.52
C LEU A 59 -14.65 0.92 15.69
N ALA A 60 -15.65 0.12 16.07
CA ALA A 60 -15.50 -0.92 17.08
C ALA A 60 -14.46 -1.98 16.67
N LEU A 61 -14.43 -2.33 15.38
CA LEU A 61 -13.42 -3.25 14.84
C LEU A 61 -12.02 -2.63 14.85
N LEU A 62 -11.87 -1.35 14.48
CA LEU A 62 -10.60 -0.62 14.56
C LEU A 62 -10.09 -0.52 16.00
N ASN A 63 -10.99 -0.33 16.98
CA ASN A 63 -10.64 -0.38 18.39
C ASN A 63 -10.03 -1.73 18.78
N ALA A 64 -10.70 -2.83 18.41
CA ALA A 64 -10.22 -4.17 18.70
C ALA A 64 -8.84 -4.45 18.08
N PHE A 65 -8.56 -3.97 16.87
CA PHE A 65 -7.23 -4.08 16.26
C PHE A 65 -6.16 -3.29 17.02
N ALA A 66 -6.50 -2.08 17.49
CA ALA A 66 -5.59 -1.27 18.28
C ALA A 66 -5.27 -1.93 19.63
N GLU A 67 -6.28 -2.47 20.32
CA GLU A 67 -6.09 -3.21 21.58
C GLU A 67 -5.28 -4.49 21.36
N LEU A 68 -5.56 -5.26 20.31
CA LEU A 68 -4.77 -6.44 19.97
C LEU A 68 -3.28 -6.10 19.77
N LYS A 69 -2.99 -4.98 19.09
CA LYS A 69 -1.60 -4.52 18.96
C LYS A 69 -1.01 -4.12 20.32
N ASN A 70 -1.77 -3.41 21.16
CA ASN A 70 -1.32 -3.01 22.49
C ASN A 70 -0.99 -4.24 23.36
N GLU A 71 -1.80 -5.30 23.29
CA GLU A 71 -1.57 -6.58 23.96
C GLU A 71 -0.25 -7.23 23.48
N VAL A 72 -0.04 -7.30 22.16
CA VAL A 72 1.20 -7.84 21.58
C VAL A 72 2.42 -7.01 22.00
N ASP A 73 2.31 -5.67 22.00
CA ASP A 73 3.37 -4.75 22.43
C ASP A 73 3.63 -4.81 23.95
N GLY A 74 2.67 -5.31 24.73
CA GLY A 74 2.74 -5.51 26.17
C GLY A 74 3.41 -6.82 26.60
N VAL A 75 3.66 -7.76 25.67
CA VAL A 75 4.32 -9.04 25.97
C VAL A 75 5.76 -8.80 26.44
N THR A 76 6.07 -9.25 27.66
CA THR A 76 7.40 -9.10 28.28
C THR A 76 8.44 -10.09 27.74
N ALA A 77 8.00 -11.25 27.24
CA ALA A 77 8.89 -12.29 26.73
C ALA A 77 9.58 -11.84 25.43
N THR A 78 10.85 -11.44 25.50
CA THR A 78 11.57 -10.86 24.34
C THR A 78 12.00 -11.87 23.29
N THR A 79 12.01 -13.16 23.62
CA THR A 79 12.62 -14.21 22.79
C THR A 79 11.58 -15.22 22.33
N ILE A 80 11.42 -15.37 21.01
CA ILE A 80 10.55 -16.36 20.37
C ILE A 80 11.42 -17.27 19.51
N HIS A 81 11.39 -18.58 19.75
CA HIS A 81 12.20 -19.58 19.04
C HIS A 81 13.70 -19.22 18.94
N GLY A 82 14.28 -18.69 20.01
CA GLY A 82 15.69 -18.30 20.07
C GLY A 82 16.02 -16.95 19.41
N VAL A 83 15.03 -16.22 18.91
CA VAL A 83 15.20 -14.88 18.32
C VAL A 83 14.67 -13.81 19.26
N THR A 84 15.49 -12.81 19.56
CA THR A 84 15.06 -11.62 20.31
C THR A 84 14.38 -10.63 19.38
N LEU A 85 13.11 -10.29 19.66
CA LEU A 85 12.29 -9.37 18.87
C LEU A 85 11.94 -8.14 19.69
N ASP A 86 12.20 -6.96 19.12
CA ASP A 86 11.59 -5.71 19.58
C ASP A 86 10.08 -5.68 19.28
N LYS A 87 9.38 -4.63 19.73
CA LYS A 87 7.92 -4.51 19.59
C LYS A 87 7.47 -4.54 18.13
N GLU A 88 8.12 -3.77 17.26
CA GLU A 88 7.76 -3.69 15.83
C GLU A 88 7.95 -5.04 15.13
N ARG A 89 9.07 -5.73 15.40
CA ARG A 89 9.35 -7.04 14.80
C ARG A 89 8.43 -8.13 15.33
N ARG A 90 8.05 -8.07 16.62
CA ARG A 90 7.06 -8.99 17.20
C ARG A 90 5.69 -8.78 16.57
N TRP A 91 5.27 -7.54 16.41
CA TRP A 91 4.01 -7.22 15.72
C TRP A 91 4.01 -7.77 14.28
N GLY A 92 5.08 -7.53 13.52
CA GLY A 92 5.23 -8.12 12.20
C GLY A 92 5.16 -9.66 12.20
N TRP A 93 5.73 -10.31 13.24
CA TRP A 93 5.71 -11.77 13.40
C TRP A 93 4.31 -12.28 13.68
N PHE A 94 3.63 -11.62 14.60
CA PHE A 94 2.24 -11.90 14.93
C PHE A 94 1.34 -11.77 13.69
N VAL A 95 1.46 -10.67 12.93
CA VAL A 95 0.72 -10.46 11.67
C VAL A 95 1.06 -11.54 10.64
N GLY A 96 2.35 -11.91 10.52
CA GLY A 96 2.77 -13.00 9.66
C GLY A 96 2.08 -14.32 9.98
N CYS A 97 1.93 -14.64 11.27
CA CYS A 97 1.22 -15.83 11.73
C CYS A 97 -0.30 -15.73 11.54
N ALA A 98 -0.88 -14.54 11.74
CA ALA A 98 -2.29 -14.28 11.43
C ALA A 98 -2.61 -14.50 9.95
N VAL A 99 -1.70 -14.12 9.04
CA VAL A 99 -1.83 -14.38 7.59
C VAL A 99 -1.77 -15.88 7.28
N GLU A 100 -0.98 -16.67 8.03
CA GLU A 100 -0.97 -18.13 7.89
C GLU A 100 -2.28 -18.78 8.38
N ARG A 101 -2.83 -18.29 9.50
CA ARG A 101 -4.15 -18.70 10.02
C ARG A 101 -5.25 -18.34 9.03
N PHE A 102 -5.21 -17.15 8.44
CA PHE A 102 -6.11 -16.70 7.38
C PHE A 102 -6.04 -17.59 6.13
N ASP A 103 -4.85 -17.92 5.62
CA ASP A 103 -4.69 -18.81 4.45
C ASP A 103 -5.29 -20.21 4.70
N LYS A 104 -5.08 -20.76 5.90
CA LYS A 104 -5.71 -22.03 6.30
C LYS A 104 -7.23 -21.95 6.35
N TRP A 105 -7.78 -20.89 6.95
CA TRP A 105 -9.21 -20.67 7.03
C TRP A 105 -9.85 -20.52 5.63
N CYS A 106 -9.31 -19.65 4.77
CA CYS A 106 -9.82 -19.47 3.41
C CYS A 106 -9.87 -20.77 2.61
N ARG A 107 -8.86 -21.63 2.74
CA ARG A 107 -8.80 -22.93 2.05
C ARG A 107 -9.79 -23.95 2.60
N ALA A 108 -10.18 -23.82 3.87
CA ALA A 108 -11.14 -24.69 4.53
C ALA A 108 -12.60 -24.30 4.25
N LEU A 109 -12.85 -23.05 3.82
CA LEU A 109 -14.18 -22.56 3.48
C LEU A 109 -14.80 -23.32 2.31
N ARG A 110 -16.08 -23.66 2.46
CA ARG A 110 -16.90 -24.33 1.46
C ARG A 110 -18.17 -23.51 1.18
N PRO A 111 -18.83 -23.69 0.02
CA PRO A 111 -20.00 -22.89 -0.35
C PRO A 111 -21.14 -22.92 0.68
N GLU A 112 -21.36 -24.06 1.34
CA GLU A 112 -22.39 -24.23 2.37
C GLU A 112 -22.18 -23.36 3.62
N HIS A 113 -20.94 -22.94 3.89
CA HIS A 113 -20.64 -22.08 5.04
C HIS A 113 -21.26 -20.69 4.92
N ALA A 114 -21.64 -20.27 3.73
CA ALA A 114 -22.34 -19.00 3.52
C ALA A 114 -23.77 -18.98 4.10
N ALA A 115 -24.32 -20.13 4.51
CA ALA A 115 -25.60 -20.20 5.22
C ALA A 115 -25.45 -20.10 6.75
N GLU A 116 -24.22 -20.17 7.28
CA GLU A 116 -23.97 -20.14 8.72
C GLU A 116 -24.14 -18.73 9.30
N LYS A 117 -24.47 -18.68 10.60
CA LYS A 117 -24.60 -17.42 11.34
C LYS A 117 -23.24 -16.78 11.58
N ALA A 118 -23.18 -15.44 11.53
CA ALA A 118 -21.96 -14.67 11.77
C ALA A 118 -21.27 -15.03 13.10
N GLU A 119 -22.05 -15.23 14.17
CA GLU A 119 -21.58 -15.64 15.50
C GLU A 119 -20.84 -16.99 15.54
N ILE A 120 -21.01 -17.84 14.52
CA ILE A 120 -20.39 -19.17 14.42
C ILE A 120 -19.26 -19.18 13.38
N ILE A 121 -19.49 -18.59 12.21
CA ILE A 121 -18.56 -18.66 11.07
C ILE A 121 -17.41 -17.65 11.14
N MET A 122 -17.58 -16.56 11.90
CA MET A 122 -16.56 -15.51 11.97
C MET A 122 -15.27 -16.03 12.60
N PRO A 123 -14.10 -15.79 11.98
CA PRO A 123 -12.84 -16.28 12.49
C PRO A 123 -12.36 -15.44 13.70
N PRO A 124 -11.28 -15.85 14.39
CA PRO A 124 -10.64 -15.06 15.44
C PRO A 124 -10.19 -13.66 14.97
N LEU A 125 -9.97 -12.75 15.92
CA LEU A 125 -9.72 -11.32 15.65
C LEU A 125 -8.49 -11.06 14.75
N ASP A 126 -7.41 -11.81 14.95
CA ASP A 126 -6.19 -11.72 14.15
C ASP A 126 -6.45 -12.02 12.66
N VAL A 127 -7.37 -12.95 12.39
CA VAL A 127 -7.77 -13.36 11.04
C VAL A 127 -8.77 -12.37 10.44
N ILE A 128 -9.67 -11.81 11.25
CA ILE A 128 -10.56 -10.71 10.84
C ILE A 128 -9.74 -9.49 10.40
N MET A 129 -8.65 -9.17 11.10
CA MET A 129 -7.72 -8.09 10.74
C MET A 129 -7.11 -8.28 9.35
N VAL A 130 -6.68 -9.51 9.03
CA VAL A 130 -6.16 -9.83 7.69
C VAL A 130 -7.25 -9.71 6.62
N TRP A 131 -8.46 -10.19 6.91
CA TRP A 131 -9.58 -10.09 5.97
C TRP A 131 -10.00 -8.63 5.72
N HIS A 132 -10.05 -7.81 6.77
CA HIS A 132 -10.30 -6.37 6.69
C HIS A 132 -9.29 -5.68 5.76
N ALA A 133 -8.00 -5.85 6.00
CA ALA A 133 -6.94 -5.26 5.16
C ALA A 133 -7.01 -5.74 3.70
N TYR A 134 -7.46 -6.98 3.47
CA TYR A 134 -7.65 -7.51 2.13
C TYR A 134 -8.83 -6.83 1.40
N MET A 135 -9.96 -6.61 2.06
CA MET A 135 -11.11 -5.90 1.48
C MET A 135 -10.81 -4.42 1.18
N LEU A 136 -9.91 -3.80 1.95
CA LEU A 136 -9.39 -2.45 1.67
C LEU A 136 -8.44 -2.36 0.47
N ASN A 137 -8.26 -3.48 -0.24
CA ASN A 137 -7.68 -3.56 -1.58
C ASN A 137 -8.79 -4.00 -2.57
N PRO A 138 -9.84 -3.20 -2.78
CA PRO A 138 -11.14 -3.67 -3.25
C PRO A 138 -11.09 -4.23 -4.67
N ARG A 139 -10.21 -3.70 -5.52
CA ARG A 139 -9.99 -4.21 -6.88
C ARG A 139 -9.36 -5.60 -6.87
N TRP A 140 -8.31 -5.77 -6.07
CA TRP A 140 -7.63 -7.05 -5.94
C TRP A 140 -8.53 -8.10 -5.32
N PHE A 141 -9.27 -7.73 -4.27
CA PHE A 141 -10.22 -8.62 -3.63
C PHE A 141 -11.33 -9.06 -4.59
N ALA A 142 -11.91 -8.13 -5.36
CA ALA A 142 -12.94 -8.46 -6.36
C ALA A 142 -12.42 -9.38 -7.48
N GLU A 143 -11.19 -9.15 -7.95
CA GLU A 143 -10.55 -10.00 -8.97
C GLU A 143 -10.24 -11.40 -8.42
N ASP A 144 -9.67 -11.46 -7.22
CA ASP A 144 -9.32 -12.70 -6.56
C ASP A 144 -10.56 -13.54 -6.20
N ALA A 145 -11.67 -12.91 -5.79
CA ALA A 145 -12.95 -13.61 -5.55
C ALA A 145 -13.53 -14.27 -6.80
N LYS A 146 -13.23 -13.72 -7.99
CA LYS A 146 -13.60 -14.35 -9.27
C LYS A 146 -12.63 -15.48 -9.63
N ARG A 147 -11.33 -15.26 -9.33
CA ARG A 147 -10.21 -16.08 -9.79
C ARG A 147 -9.91 -17.31 -8.94
N ILE A 148 -10.02 -17.18 -7.62
CA ILE A 148 -9.57 -18.17 -6.66
C ILE A 148 -10.79 -18.77 -5.96
N PRO A 149 -11.03 -20.09 -6.03
CA PRO A 149 -12.18 -20.72 -5.39
C PRO A 149 -12.31 -20.41 -3.89
N ALA A 150 -11.20 -20.42 -3.14
CA ALA A 150 -11.18 -20.04 -1.73
C ALA A 150 -11.64 -18.59 -1.48
N CYS A 151 -11.25 -17.65 -2.35
CA CYS A 151 -11.68 -16.26 -2.24
C CYS A 151 -13.14 -16.06 -2.65
N ARG A 152 -13.68 -16.91 -3.54
CA ARG A 152 -15.11 -16.93 -3.88
C ARG A 152 -15.95 -17.31 -2.65
N ASN A 153 -15.54 -18.34 -1.93
CA ASN A 153 -16.22 -18.76 -0.69
C ASN A 153 -16.09 -17.68 0.39
N LEU A 154 -14.92 -17.06 0.52
CA LEU A 154 -14.72 -15.91 1.41
C LEU A 154 -15.65 -14.74 1.06
N LYS A 155 -15.78 -14.42 -0.23
CA LYS A 155 -16.68 -13.37 -0.71
C LYS A 155 -18.15 -13.66 -0.38
N ALA A 156 -18.57 -14.93 -0.38
CA ALA A 156 -19.92 -15.31 0.02
C ALA A 156 -20.23 -15.01 1.50
N LEU A 157 -19.20 -14.87 2.34
CA LEU A 157 -19.34 -14.47 3.75
C LEU A 157 -19.50 -12.95 3.98
N GLU A 158 -19.56 -12.15 2.90
CA GLU A 158 -19.77 -10.69 3.00
C GLU A 158 -21.06 -10.35 3.77
N LEU A 159 -22.12 -11.15 3.61
CA LEU A 159 -23.38 -10.90 4.30
C LEU A 159 -23.22 -10.99 5.83
N GLN A 160 -22.46 -11.97 6.30
CA GLN A 160 -22.13 -12.15 7.71
C GLN A 160 -21.21 -11.03 8.21
N PHE A 161 -20.25 -10.58 7.40
CA PHE A 161 -19.38 -9.45 7.75
C PHE A 161 -20.19 -8.17 7.89
N ASN A 162 -21.10 -7.93 6.96
CA ASN A 162 -22.00 -6.78 7.01
C ASN A 162 -22.96 -6.85 8.21
N ALA A 163 -23.46 -8.04 8.56
CA ALA A 163 -24.26 -8.23 9.78
C ALA A 163 -23.46 -7.88 11.05
N CYS A 164 -22.15 -8.14 11.07
CA CYS A 164 -21.26 -7.69 12.13
C CYS A 164 -21.13 -6.17 12.19
N LEU A 165 -20.92 -5.51 11.04
CA LEU A 165 -20.89 -4.05 10.95
C LEU A 165 -22.20 -3.42 11.44
N LEU A 166 -23.34 -4.06 11.20
CA LEU A 166 -24.65 -3.58 11.63
C LEU A 166 -24.94 -3.77 13.13
N GLY A 167 -24.01 -4.34 13.92
CA GLY A 167 -24.12 -4.42 15.38
C GLY A 167 -23.79 -5.78 15.98
N GLN A 168 -23.51 -6.81 15.18
CA GLN A 168 -23.14 -8.12 15.71
C GLN A 168 -21.67 -8.22 16.14
N PHE A 169 -20.82 -7.21 15.86
CA PHE A 169 -19.43 -7.22 16.33
C PHE A 169 -19.30 -7.33 17.85
N ALA A 170 -20.27 -6.87 18.64
CA ALA A 170 -20.25 -7.07 20.09
C ALA A 170 -20.16 -8.56 20.47
N SER A 171 -20.83 -9.45 19.74
CA SER A 171 -20.76 -10.92 19.95
C SER A 171 -19.51 -11.57 19.35
N VAL A 172 -18.91 -10.93 18.33
CA VAL A 172 -17.77 -11.48 17.58
C VAL A 172 -16.43 -11.03 18.17
N LEU A 173 -16.37 -9.86 18.78
CA LEU A 173 -15.18 -9.26 19.40
C LEU A 173 -15.06 -9.60 20.89
N THR A 174 -16.09 -10.21 21.48
CA THR A 174 -16.06 -10.73 22.85
C THR A 174 -15.65 -12.21 22.87
N GLN A 175 -15.65 -12.80 24.06
CA GLN A 175 -15.28 -14.20 24.27
C GLN A 175 -16.08 -15.13 23.34
N PRO A 176 -15.41 -15.99 22.56
CA PRO A 176 -16.05 -16.80 21.53
C PRO A 176 -16.90 -17.91 22.15
N SER A 177 -18.07 -18.16 21.56
CA SER A 177 -18.92 -19.30 21.97
C SER A 177 -18.23 -20.65 21.71
N PRO A 178 -18.56 -21.71 22.47
CA PRO A 178 -17.99 -23.04 22.23
C PRO A 178 -18.23 -23.55 20.81
N GLN A 179 -19.38 -23.20 20.20
CA GLN A 179 -19.73 -23.56 18.83
C GLN A 179 -18.81 -22.87 17.81
N ARG A 180 -18.52 -21.58 18.01
CA ARG A 180 -17.61 -20.82 17.14
C ARG A 180 -16.18 -21.35 17.23
N GLN A 181 -15.70 -21.63 18.44
CA GLN A 181 -14.39 -22.24 18.67
C GLN A 181 -14.30 -23.61 17.99
N SER A 182 -15.28 -24.48 18.24
CA SER A 182 -15.34 -25.81 17.63
C SER A 182 -15.38 -25.74 16.10
N PHE A 183 -16.17 -24.82 15.54
CA PHE A 183 -16.26 -24.64 14.09
C PHE A 183 -14.91 -24.28 13.48
N TRP A 184 -14.20 -23.32 14.09
CA TRP A 184 -12.86 -22.91 13.67
C TRP A 184 -11.85 -24.07 13.74
N GLU A 185 -11.81 -24.77 14.87
CA GLU A 185 -10.85 -25.86 15.10
C GLU A 185 -11.09 -27.03 14.14
N ILE A 186 -12.35 -27.41 13.91
CA ILE A 186 -12.72 -28.44 12.92
C ILE A 186 -12.26 -28.03 11.52
N CYS A 187 -12.51 -26.77 11.13
CA CYS A 187 -12.18 -26.29 9.80
C CYS A 187 -10.67 -26.13 9.57
N THR A 188 -9.94 -25.62 10.56
CA THR A 188 -8.55 -25.16 10.36
C THR A 188 -7.49 -26.06 10.99
N GLN A 189 -7.89 -26.91 11.95
CA GLN A 189 -6.99 -27.70 12.79
C GLN A 189 -5.97 -26.81 13.53
N LEU A 190 -6.41 -25.62 13.93
CA LEU A 190 -5.64 -24.65 14.70
C LEU A 190 -6.46 -24.20 15.92
N PRO A 191 -5.82 -23.85 17.04
CA PRO A 191 -6.53 -23.29 18.19
C PRO A 191 -7.23 -21.97 17.82
N PHE A 192 -8.40 -21.72 18.41
CA PHE A 192 -9.13 -20.46 18.21
C PHE A 192 -8.33 -19.27 18.73
N ASP A 193 -7.90 -19.32 19.99
CA ASP A 193 -7.05 -18.28 20.57
C ASP A 193 -5.61 -18.42 20.07
N TYR A 194 -5.01 -17.30 19.66
CA TYR A 194 -3.63 -17.30 19.18
C TYR A 194 -2.68 -16.80 20.26
N SER A 195 -1.58 -17.54 20.46
CA SER A 195 -0.52 -17.16 21.41
C SER A 195 0.25 -15.95 20.90
N ILE A 196 -0.02 -14.79 21.52
CA ILE A 196 0.64 -13.50 21.23
C ILE A 196 2.14 -13.49 21.55
N ASP A 197 2.59 -14.41 22.40
CA ASP A 197 3.98 -14.54 22.84
C ASP A 197 4.75 -15.68 22.13
N GLY A 198 4.07 -16.49 21.31
CA GLY A 198 4.66 -17.61 20.57
C GLY A 198 5.19 -18.74 21.45
N THR A 199 4.82 -18.78 22.74
CA THR A 199 5.31 -19.79 23.69
C THR A 199 4.42 -21.01 23.81
N SER A 200 3.16 -20.92 23.34
CA SER A 200 2.23 -22.05 23.38
C SER A 200 2.73 -23.22 22.52
N PRO A 201 2.67 -24.47 23.01
CA PRO A 201 2.96 -25.66 22.21
C PRO A 201 2.11 -25.76 20.93
N ASP A 202 0.91 -25.17 20.95
CA ASP A 202 -0.04 -25.18 19.84
C ASP A 202 0.14 -23.98 18.89
N ALA A 203 1.11 -23.09 19.15
CA ALA A 203 1.41 -21.96 18.29
C ALA A 203 1.94 -22.43 16.92
N ILE A 204 1.47 -21.80 15.85
CA ILE A 204 2.03 -22.03 14.52
C ILE A 204 3.49 -21.54 14.51
N ASN A 205 4.42 -22.48 14.40
CA ASN A 205 5.86 -22.22 14.39
C ASN A 205 6.54 -22.73 13.11
N LYS A 206 5.81 -23.48 12.29
CA LYS A 206 6.26 -24.06 11.04
C LYS A 206 5.19 -23.97 9.96
N LYS A 207 5.62 -24.05 8.71
CA LYS A 207 4.78 -24.12 7.52
C LYS A 207 5.29 -25.19 6.56
N THR A 208 4.37 -25.88 5.90
CA THR A 208 4.70 -26.71 4.74
C THR A 208 4.57 -25.89 3.47
N ILE A 209 5.66 -25.79 2.70
CA ILE A 209 5.68 -25.22 1.36
C ILE A 209 5.91 -26.33 0.32
N SER A 210 5.66 -26.05 -0.95
CA SER A 210 5.95 -26.98 -2.05
C SER A 210 7.22 -26.54 -2.79
N CYS A 211 8.13 -27.47 -3.05
CA CYS A 211 9.30 -27.21 -3.87
C CYS A 211 8.89 -26.75 -5.28
N HIS A 212 9.39 -25.59 -5.72
CA HIS A 212 9.06 -24.98 -7.01
C HIS A 212 9.43 -25.82 -8.24
N TYR A 213 10.27 -26.84 -8.08
CA TYR A 213 10.71 -27.72 -9.16
C TYR A 213 10.04 -29.09 -9.13
N CYS A 214 10.21 -29.86 -8.05
CA CYS A 214 9.72 -31.24 -7.95
C CYS A 214 8.37 -31.37 -7.23
N ALA A 215 7.80 -30.27 -6.72
CA ALA A 215 6.57 -30.22 -5.93
C ALA A 215 6.60 -30.97 -4.57
N ALA A 216 7.74 -31.54 -4.18
CA ALA A 216 7.88 -32.21 -2.88
C ALA A 216 7.56 -31.24 -1.73
N PRO A 217 6.85 -31.70 -0.67
CA PRO A 217 6.60 -30.89 0.50
C PRO A 217 7.90 -30.61 1.24
N VAL A 218 8.08 -29.38 1.70
CA VAL A 218 9.21 -28.94 2.52
C VAL A 218 8.65 -28.22 3.74
N GLU A 219 8.90 -28.77 4.93
CA GLU A 219 8.57 -28.11 6.19
C GLU A 219 9.64 -27.08 6.52
N VAL A 220 9.23 -25.84 6.82
CA VAL A 220 10.11 -24.73 7.14
C VAL A 220 9.66 -24.05 8.44
N PRO A 221 10.58 -23.65 9.34
CA PRO A 221 10.21 -22.83 10.48
C PRO A 221 9.71 -21.46 10.01
N LEU A 222 8.73 -20.88 10.71
CA LEU A 222 8.31 -19.50 10.47
C LEU A 222 9.39 -18.52 10.91
N LEU A 223 10.10 -18.84 12.00
CA LEU A 223 11.11 -18.03 12.64
C LEU A 223 12.25 -18.93 13.17
N ASN A 224 13.50 -18.55 12.95
CA ASN A 224 14.66 -19.23 13.54
C ASN A 224 15.84 -18.27 13.82
N ALA A 225 16.81 -18.75 14.62
CA ALA A 225 17.99 -17.98 15.02
C ALA A 225 18.93 -17.68 13.83
N GLU A 226 18.91 -18.52 12.80
CA GLU A 226 19.76 -18.39 11.62
C GLU A 226 19.32 -17.28 10.65
N GLY A 227 18.14 -16.69 10.84
CA GLY A 227 17.63 -15.65 9.94
C GLY A 227 16.95 -16.18 8.67
N THR A 228 16.71 -17.49 8.58
CA THR A 228 16.26 -18.17 7.36
C THR A 228 14.83 -18.71 7.42
N GLY A 229 14.11 -18.45 8.51
CA GLY A 229 12.70 -18.79 8.68
C GLY A 229 11.81 -18.11 7.64
N TYR A 230 10.65 -18.70 7.40
CA TYR A 230 9.73 -18.31 6.33
C TYR A 230 9.22 -16.88 6.45
N LEU A 231 9.04 -16.37 7.66
CA LEU A 231 8.65 -14.97 7.82
C LEU A 231 9.86 -14.05 7.65
N GLN A 232 11.10 -14.50 7.84
CA GLN A 232 12.30 -13.65 7.83
C GLN A 232 12.73 -13.20 6.43
N GLN A 233 13.35 -12.01 6.34
CA GLN A 233 13.87 -11.46 5.08
C GLN A 233 14.87 -12.40 4.38
N GLY A 234 15.70 -13.11 5.15
CA GLY A 234 16.69 -14.07 4.67
C GLY A 234 16.13 -15.45 4.33
N PHE A 235 14.80 -15.60 4.18
CA PHE A 235 14.17 -16.91 3.97
C PHE A 235 14.89 -17.75 2.91
N LYS A 236 15.37 -18.91 3.36
CA LYS A 236 16.06 -19.88 2.53
C LYS A 236 15.84 -21.28 3.08
N ALA A 237 15.34 -22.17 2.23
CA ALA A 237 15.17 -23.59 2.53
C ALA A 237 15.80 -24.44 1.44
N ASN A 238 16.01 -25.73 1.69
CA ASN A 238 16.48 -26.68 0.67
C ASN A 238 15.52 -27.86 0.55
N CYS A 239 15.20 -28.22 -0.69
CA CYS A 239 14.55 -29.48 -1.01
C CYS A 239 15.44 -30.66 -0.62
N ALA A 240 14.81 -31.71 -0.07
CA ALA A 240 15.47 -32.98 0.25
C ALA A 240 15.80 -33.79 -1.01
N VAL A 241 15.05 -33.59 -2.10
CA VAL A 241 15.33 -34.22 -3.39
C VAL A 241 16.52 -33.52 -4.04
N ASP A 242 17.47 -34.30 -4.55
CA ASP A 242 18.65 -33.77 -5.21
C ASP A 242 18.33 -33.36 -6.65
N HIS A 243 18.37 -32.04 -6.90
CA HIS A 243 18.20 -31.43 -8.21
C HIS A 243 18.80 -30.02 -8.23
N THR A 244 19.10 -29.50 -9.42
CA THR A 244 19.73 -28.17 -9.62
C THR A 244 18.98 -27.03 -8.93
N TYR A 245 17.65 -27.11 -8.84
CA TYR A 245 16.77 -26.08 -8.26
C TYR A 245 16.40 -26.34 -6.79
N ARG A 246 17.24 -27.03 -6.01
CA ARG A 246 16.87 -27.44 -4.64
C ARG A 246 16.77 -26.30 -3.64
N THR A 247 17.46 -25.17 -3.86
CA THR A 247 17.39 -24.01 -2.96
C THR A 247 16.11 -23.21 -3.20
N ILE A 248 15.30 -23.05 -2.16
CA ILE A 248 14.01 -22.38 -2.20
C ILE A 248 14.11 -21.03 -1.47
N THR A 249 13.68 -19.97 -2.14
CA THR A 249 13.55 -18.61 -1.62
C THR A 249 12.15 -18.06 -1.93
N LYS A 250 11.76 -16.92 -1.32
CA LYS A 250 10.49 -16.23 -1.64
C LYS A 250 10.37 -15.94 -3.14
N GLU A 251 11.46 -15.51 -3.77
CA GLU A 251 11.49 -15.21 -5.20
C GLU A 251 11.22 -16.46 -6.04
N THR A 252 11.87 -17.58 -5.76
CA THR A 252 11.64 -18.83 -6.52
C THR A 252 10.20 -19.33 -6.38
N LEU A 253 9.60 -19.18 -5.19
CA LEU A 253 8.20 -19.54 -4.96
C LEU A 253 7.22 -18.62 -5.70
N ALA A 254 7.49 -17.31 -5.70
CA ALA A 254 6.72 -16.33 -6.46
C ALA A 254 6.82 -16.56 -7.98
N ALA A 255 8.03 -16.82 -8.49
CA ALA A 255 8.25 -17.16 -9.88
C ALA A 255 7.54 -18.46 -10.27
N HIS A 256 7.53 -19.46 -9.39
CA HIS A 256 6.75 -20.68 -9.58
C HIS A 256 5.25 -20.43 -9.61
N LYS A 257 4.71 -19.62 -8.70
CA LYS A 257 3.30 -19.19 -8.74
C LYS A 257 2.96 -18.57 -10.10
N LEU A 258 3.80 -17.66 -10.60
CA LEU A 258 3.62 -17.06 -11.92
C LEU A 258 3.70 -18.11 -13.05
N ALA A 259 4.61 -19.08 -12.95
CA ALA A 259 4.71 -20.17 -13.92
C ALA A 259 3.44 -21.03 -13.99
N VAL A 260 2.87 -21.35 -12.82
CA VAL A 260 1.61 -22.10 -12.69
C VAL A 260 0.44 -21.32 -13.28
N ASP A 261 0.34 -20.03 -12.96
CA ASP A 261 -0.70 -19.15 -13.49
C ASP A 261 -0.61 -19.02 -15.02
N LEU A 262 0.62 -18.93 -15.56
CA LEU A 262 0.88 -18.88 -17.01
C LEU A 262 0.57 -20.19 -17.73
N ALA A 263 0.74 -21.33 -17.05
CA ALA A 263 0.42 -22.64 -17.62
C ALA A 263 -1.11 -22.83 -17.69
N SER A 264 -1.81 -22.59 -16.57
CA SER A 264 -3.23 -22.91 -16.30
C SER A 264 -4.16 -22.85 -17.53
N PRO A 265 -5.06 -23.84 -17.75
CA PRO A 265 -5.77 -24.03 -19.02
C PRO A 265 -6.61 -22.81 -19.43
N TYR A 266 -6.76 -22.62 -20.75
CA TYR A 266 -7.63 -21.59 -21.33
C TYR A 266 -8.94 -22.28 -21.71
N ASP A 267 -9.94 -22.25 -20.83
CA ASP A 267 -11.25 -22.76 -21.24
C ASP A 267 -11.98 -21.65 -22.00
N ALA A 268 -12.14 -21.80 -23.32
CA ALA A 268 -12.78 -20.83 -24.20
C ALA A 268 -14.32 -20.81 -24.07
N VAL A 269 -14.91 -21.77 -23.33
CA VAL A 269 -16.36 -21.85 -23.12
C VAL A 269 -16.75 -21.33 -21.72
N GLU A 270 -15.92 -21.55 -20.69
CA GLU A 270 -16.07 -20.93 -19.35
C GLU A 270 -15.44 -19.54 -19.23
N ALA A 271 -14.47 -19.28 -20.11
CA ALA A 271 -13.96 -17.99 -20.49
C ALA A 271 -14.95 -16.88 -20.19
N LEU A 272 -16.05 -16.80 -20.96
CA LEU A 272 -16.99 -15.68 -20.92
C LEU A 272 -17.62 -15.41 -19.53
N ASN A 273 -17.55 -16.37 -18.59
CA ASN A 273 -18.10 -16.22 -17.25
C ASN A 273 -17.06 -15.94 -16.15
N TYR A 274 -15.81 -16.43 -16.21
CA TYR A 274 -14.81 -16.18 -15.14
C TYR A 274 -13.36 -16.34 -15.64
N PHE A 275 -12.70 -15.25 -16.06
CA PHE A 275 -11.34 -15.35 -16.62
C PHE A 275 -10.21 -15.21 -15.59
N VAL A 276 -9.51 -16.31 -15.39
CA VAL A 276 -8.49 -16.56 -14.37
C VAL A 276 -7.12 -16.76 -15.01
N SER A 277 -6.15 -15.92 -14.66
CA SER A 277 -4.72 -16.30 -14.57
C SER A 277 -3.81 -15.12 -14.29
N HIS A 278 -4.20 -13.89 -14.64
CA HIS A 278 -3.29 -12.74 -14.53
C HIS A 278 -3.87 -11.63 -13.67
N SER A 279 -3.49 -11.68 -12.38
CA SER A 279 -3.71 -10.61 -11.43
C SER A 279 -3.40 -9.24 -12.05
N GLY A 280 -4.41 -8.36 -12.15
CA GLY A 280 -4.25 -6.96 -12.53
C GLY A 280 -4.27 -6.73 -14.05
N ALA A 281 -4.50 -7.79 -14.82
CA ALA A 281 -4.75 -7.73 -16.27
C ALA A 281 -6.25 -7.83 -16.60
N VAL A 282 -7.09 -8.27 -15.65
CA VAL A 282 -8.51 -8.54 -15.87
C VAL A 282 -9.32 -7.24 -15.90
N PHE A 283 -9.20 -6.34 -14.92
CA PHE A 283 -10.00 -5.12 -14.90
C PHE A 283 -9.30 -3.92 -15.54
N THR A 284 -9.84 -3.44 -16.66
CA THR A 284 -9.48 -2.12 -17.22
C THR A 284 -9.95 -0.98 -16.29
N PRO A 285 -9.52 0.27 -16.53
CA PRO A 285 -9.97 1.44 -15.75
C PRO A 285 -11.50 1.65 -15.76
N ILE A 286 -12.19 1.10 -16.76
CA ILE A 286 -13.63 1.26 -17.03
C ILE A 286 -14.38 -0.05 -16.65
N GLY A 287 -13.72 -1.00 -15.98
CA GLY A 287 -14.35 -2.25 -15.52
C GLY A 287 -14.55 -3.31 -16.61
N SER A 288 -14.17 -3.05 -17.86
CA SER A 288 -14.20 -4.06 -18.93
C SER A 288 -13.04 -5.05 -18.81
N ILE A 289 -13.27 -6.28 -19.26
CA ILE A 289 -12.26 -7.35 -19.26
C ILE A 289 -11.44 -7.32 -20.57
N ASP A 290 -10.11 -7.21 -20.51
CA ASP A 290 -9.24 -7.23 -21.72
C ASP A 290 -8.66 -8.63 -22.01
N LEU A 291 -9.51 -9.45 -22.64
CA LEU A 291 -9.20 -10.85 -22.98
C LEU A 291 -8.11 -10.99 -24.02
N VAL A 292 -8.07 -10.07 -25.00
CA VAL A 292 -7.09 -10.06 -26.08
C VAL A 292 -5.68 -9.80 -25.53
N ARG A 293 -5.56 -9.00 -24.48
CA ARG A 293 -4.28 -8.75 -23.82
C ARG A 293 -3.79 -9.95 -23.03
N VAL A 294 -4.65 -10.61 -22.24
CA VAL A 294 -4.28 -11.80 -21.47
C VAL A 294 -3.82 -12.95 -22.39
N ASP A 295 -4.56 -13.18 -23.47
CA ASP A 295 -4.23 -14.19 -24.49
C ASP A 295 -2.86 -13.94 -25.15
N ARG A 296 -2.55 -12.67 -25.48
CA ARG A 296 -1.23 -12.31 -26.05
C ARG A 296 -0.07 -12.61 -25.10
N VAL A 297 -0.21 -12.30 -23.81
CA VAL A 297 0.82 -12.55 -22.80
C VAL A 297 1.10 -14.04 -22.68
N LYS A 298 0.04 -14.86 -22.56
CA LYS A 298 0.17 -16.32 -22.44
C LYS A 298 0.80 -16.93 -23.70
N LYS A 299 0.29 -16.57 -24.89
CA LYS A 299 0.84 -17.06 -26.17
C LYS A 299 2.32 -16.73 -26.33
N GLN A 300 2.77 -15.57 -25.90
CA GLN A 300 4.20 -15.23 -25.97
C GLN A 300 5.05 -16.13 -25.06
N VAL A 301 4.63 -16.37 -23.82
CA VAL A 301 5.40 -17.22 -22.90
C VAL A 301 5.44 -18.66 -23.37
N VAL A 302 4.31 -19.20 -23.88
CA VAL A 302 4.27 -20.54 -24.47
C VAL A 302 5.19 -20.63 -25.68
N LYS A 303 5.17 -19.64 -26.59
CA LYS A 303 6.10 -19.58 -27.73
C LYS A 303 7.57 -19.54 -27.31
N LEU A 304 7.89 -18.83 -26.23
CA LEU A 304 9.25 -18.81 -25.68
C LEU A 304 9.64 -20.19 -25.14
N ALA A 305 8.73 -20.89 -24.46
CA ALA A 305 8.96 -22.25 -24.00
C ALA A 305 9.16 -23.24 -25.17
N GLU A 306 8.34 -23.15 -26.21
CA GLU A 306 8.49 -23.93 -27.45
C GLU A 306 9.85 -23.65 -28.13
N ALA A 307 10.23 -22.37 -28.26
CA ALA A 307 11.52 -21.98 -28.84
C ALA A 307 12.73 -22.47 -28.01
N ALA A 308 12.57 -22.66 -26.70
CA ALA A 308 13.58 -23.23 -25.81
C ALA A 308 13.66 -24.78 -25.89
N GLY A 309 12.93 -25.41 -26.83
CA GLY A 309 12.99 -26.84 -27.06
C GLY A 309 12.00 -27.66 -26.25
N TRP A 310 10.97 -27.03 -25.67
CA TRP A 310 9.84 -27.76 -25.10
C TRP A 310 9.13 -28.56 -26.21
N LYS A 311 9.10 -29.89 -26.07
CA LYS A 311 8.32 -30.78 -26.93
C LYS A 311 6.93 -30.91 -26.32
N GLU A 312 5.89 -30.81 -27.15
CA GLU A 312 4.50 -30.89 -26.70
C GLU A 312 4.29 -32.13 -25.81
N SER A 313 3.76 -31.92 -24.60
CA SER A 313 3.58 -32.97 -23.61
C SER A 313 2.74 -34.12 -24.17
N LYS A 314 3.03 -35.35 -23.77
CA LYS A 314 2.23 -36.55 -24.08
C LYS A 314 0.83 -36.51 -23.46
N HIS A 315 0.56 -35.55 -22.58
CA HIS A 315 -0.71 -35.36 -21.90
C HIS A 315 -1.57 -34.31 -22.61
N GLY A 316 -2.89 -34.48 -22.63
CA GLY A 316 -3.80 -33.49 -23.22
C GLY A 316 -3.66 -32.12 -22.55
N LYS A 317 -3.85 -31.04 -23.33
CA LYS A 317 -3.67 -29.64 -22.88
C LYS A 317 -4.51 -29.29 -21.65
N ASP A 318 -5.66 -29.92 -21.49
CA ASP A 318 -6.56 -29.68 -20.36
C ASP A 318 -6.22 -30.50 -19.11
N SER A 319 -5.22 -31.41 -19.20
CA SER A 319 -4.85 -32.26 -18.08
C SER A 319 -3.97 -31.52 -17.05
N GLN A 320 -4.20 -31.77 -15.76
CA GLN A 320 -3.37 -31.23 -14.69
C GLN A 320 -1.87 -31.57 -14.86
N LYS A 321 -1.56 -32.76 -15.43
CA LYS A 321 -0.19 -33.18 -15.70
C LYS A 321 0.50 -32.31 -16.75
N TYR A 322 -0.19 -31.98 -17.84
CA TYR A 322 0.30 -31.02 -18.84
C TYR A 322 0.63 -29.67 -18.20
N GLN A 323 -0.27 -29.17 -17.34
CA GLN A 323 -0.13 -27.88 -16.68
C GLN A 323 1.08 -27.82 -15.75
N ILE A 324 1.28 -28.87 -14.94
CA ILE A 324 2.45 -29.00 -14.07
C ILE A 324 3.75 -29.08 -14.89
N GLU A 325 3.75 -29.84 -15.99
CA GLU A 325 4.92 -29.97 -16.85
C GLU A 325 5.29 -28.67 -17.57
N LEU A 326 4.28 -27.95 -18.08
CA LEU A 326 4.46 -26.64 -18.72
C LEU A 326 4.95 -25.60 -17.70
N ALA A 327 4.33 -25.51 -16.51
CA ALA A 327 4.75 -24.59 -15.45
C ALA A 327 6.22 -24.84 -15.05
N ARG A 328 6.60 -26.11 -14.86
CA ARG A 328 7.99 -26.48 -14.57
C ARG A 328 8.93 -26.06 -15.69
N THR A 329 8.55 -26.29 -16.95
CA THR A 329 9.37 -25.93 -18.11
C THR A 329 9.59 -24.42 -18.20
N ILE A 330 8.53 -23.63 -18.06
CA ILE A 330 8.62 -22.16 -18.03
C ILE A 330 9.53 -21.71 -16.88
N GLY A 331 9.33 -22.29 -15.68
CA GLY A 331 10.14 -21.99 -14.50
C GLY A 331 11.63 -22.27 -14.71
N VAL A 332 11.97 -23.45 -15.24
CA VAL A 332 13.37 -23.84 -15.54
C VAL A 332 13.98 -22.95 -16.62
N MET A 333 13.26 -22.68 -17.70
CA MET A 333 13.72 -21.82 -18.80
C MET A 333 14.08 -20.41 -18.30
N LEU A 334 13.24 -19.86 -17.41
CA LEU A 334 13.44 -18.55 -16.82
C LEU A 334 14.20 -18.59 -15.49
N GLN A 335 14.76 -19.75 -15.13
CA GLN A 335 15.57 -19.99 -13.94
C GLN A 335 14.87 -19.60 -12.63
N PHE A 336 13.54 -19.64 -12.59
CA PHE A 336 12.71 -19.18 -11.47
C PHE A 336 13.08 -17.77 -10.99
N SER A 337 13.50 -16.89 -11.90
CA SER A 337 13.91 -15.51 -11.62
C SER A 337 12.88 -14.51 -12.11
N MET A 338 12.39 -13.66 -11.20
CA MET A 338 11.37 -12.65 -11.55
C MET A 338 11.90 -11.62 -12.55
N ALA A 339 13.21 -11.36 -12.54
CA ALA A 339 13.86 -10.50 -13.54
C ALA A 339 13.78 -11.09 -14.95
N ASN A 340 13.98 -12.41 -15.08
CA ASN A 340 13.90 -13.11 -16.37
C ASN A 340 12.46 -13.11 -16.91
N TYR A 341 11.46 -13.33 -16.05
CA TYR A 341 10.04 -13.18 -16.43
C TYR A 341 9.73 -11.77 -16.94
N ARG A 342 10.19 -10.73 -16.22
CA ARG A 342 9.99 -9.32 -16.64
C ARG A 342 10.59 -9.07 -18.01
N GLN A 343 11.80 -9.57 -18.26
CA GLN A 343 12.48 -9.40 -19.54
C GLN A 343 11.75 -10.14 -20.67
N ALA A 344 11.34 -11.39 -20.44
CA ALA A 344 10.61 -12.21 -21.39
C ALA A 344 9.25 -11.60 -21.78
N MET A 345 8.56 -10.98 -20.82
CA MET A 345 7.22 -10.42 -21.02
C MET A 345 7.23 -8.94 -21.43
N LYS A 346 8.37 -8.24 -21.34
CA LYS A 346 8.56 -6.82 -21.71
C LYS A 346 7.93 -6.42 -23.06
N PRO A 347 8.05 -7.23 -24.13
CA PRO A 347 7.50 -6.86 -25.44
C PRO A 347 5.96 -6.85 -25.51
N VAL A 348 5.26 -7.46 -24.54
CA VAL A 348 3.82 -7.79 -24.68
C VAL A 348 2.92 -6.92 -23.80
N SER A 349 3.45 -6.30 -22.75
CA SER A 349 2.61 -5.51 -21.85
C SER A 349 3.35 -4.30 -21.26
N ALA A 350 2.77 -3.12 -21.40
CA ALA A 350 3.18 -1.93 -20.65
C ALA A 350 2.72 -1.96 -19.18
N LEU A 351 1.86 -2.91 -18.81
CA LEU A 351 1.25 -3.03 -17.48
C LEU A 351 1.96 -4.04 -16.55
N LEU A 352 3.14 -4.54 -16.95
CA LEU A 352 3.87 -5.61 -16.25
C LEU A 352 4.05 -5.32 -14.77
N MET A 353 4.30 -4.07 -14.40
CA MET A 353 4.47 -3.69 -12.99
C MET A 353 3.27 -4.07 -12.11
N LYS A 354 2.03 -3.96 -12.63
CA LYS A 354 0.83 -4.35 -11.88
C LYS A 354 0.71 -5.86 -11.75
N VAL A 355 0.94 -6.58 -12.84
CA VAL A 355 0.93 -8.05 -12.85
C VAL A 355 1.95 -8.58 -11.85
N PHE A 356 3.20 -8.13 -11.94
CA PHE A 356 4.27 -8.57 -11.05
C PHE A 356 4.03 -8.19 -9.57
N SER A 357 3.25 -7.15 -9.29
CA SER A 357 2.93 -6.77 -7.90
C SER A 357 2.07 -7.80 -7.17
N ALA A 358 1.41 -8.72 -7.89
CA ALA A 358 0.63 -9.82 -7.34
C ALA A 358 1.44 -11.10 -7.06
N TYR A 359 2.71 -11.11 -7.46
CA TYR A 359 3.63 -12.25 -7.28
C TYR A 359 4.72 -11.88 -6.27
N GLY A 360 4.30 -11.32 -5.11
CA GLY A 360 5.18 -11.06 -3.98
C GLY A 360 5.31 -12.23 -2.99
N SER A 361 4.40 -13.21 -3.07
CA SER A 361 4.37 -14.41 -2.22
C SER A 361 3.89 -15.64 -2.99
N GLU A 362 4.04 -16.83 -2.39
CA GLU A 362 3.53 -18.09 -2.93
C GLU A 362 2.01 -18.26 -2.76
N LYS A 363 1.40 -17.45 -1.90
CA LYS A 363 -0.03 -17.52 -1.61
C LYS A 363 -0.83 -17.09 -2.85
N PRO A 364 -2.06 -17.61 -3.04
CA PRO A 364 -2.82 -17.37 -4.26
C PRO A 364 -3.26 -15.90 -4.41
N TYR A 365 -3.37 -15.17 -3.29
CA TYR A 365 -3.80 -13.76 -3.23
C TYR A 365 -2.91 -12.83 -4.05
N SER A 366 -3.53 -11.80 -4.64
CA SER A 366 -2.83 -10.74 -5.38
C SER A 366 -2.28 -9.63 -4.49
N VAL A 367 -2.72 -9.60 -3.23
CA VAL A 367 -2.23 -8.65 -2.21
C VAL A 367 -1.20 -9.35 -1.35
N GLU A 368 -0.10 -8.65 -1.05
CA GLU A 368 0.82 -9.06 0.01
C GLU A 368 0.18 -8.66 1.34
N LEU A 369 -0.46 -9.63 2.00
CA LEU A 369 -1.39 -9.40 3.11
C LEU A 369 -0.70 -8.93 4.38
N VAL A 370 0.57 -9.34 4.65
CA VAL A 370 1.29 -8.88 5.84
C VAL A 370 1.51 -7.38 5.74
N GLY A 371 2.08 -6.93 4.63
CA GLY A 371 2.30 -5.53 4.36
C GLY A 371 0.99 -4.74 4.27
N ALA A 372 -0.11 -5.32 3.78
CA ALA A 372 -1.40 -4.64 3.77
C ALA A 372 -1.87 -4.32 5.20
N VAL A 373 -1.81 -5.29 6.13
CA VAL A 373 -2.13 -5.05 7.55
C VAL A 373 -1.22 -3.99 8.17
N LEU A 374 0.10 -4.10 7.95
CA LEU A 374 1.07 -3.14 8.47
C LEU A 374 0.87 -1.71 7.93
N ARG A 375 0.41 -1.55 6.68
CA ARG A 375 0.11 -0.24 6.10
C ARG A 375 -1.19 0.37 6.65
N GLN A 376 -2.15 -0.46 7.08
CA GLN A 376 -3.40 0.00 7.70
C GLN A 376 -3.23 0.36 9.18
N GLU A 377 -2.20 -0.16 9.85
CA GLU A 377 -1.92 0.06 11.27
C GLU A 377 -1.92 1.54 11.68
N SER A 378 -1.28 2.38 10.88
CA SER A 378 -1.14 3.80 11.15
C SER A 378 -2.45 4.57 10.97
N PHE A 379 -3.35 4.12 10.08
CA PHE A 379 -4.73 4.64 10.04
C PHE A 379 -5.48 4.22 11.31
N VAL A 380 -5.44 2.94 11.68
CA VAL A 380 -6.04 2.42 12.92
C VAL A 380 -5.57 3.21 14.14
N ARG A 381 -4.25 3.44 14.27
CA ARG A 381 -3.65 4.19 15.37
C ARG A 381 -4.13 5.65 15.40
N LYS A 382 -4.17 6.33 14.26
CA LYS A 382 -4.71 7.71 14.17
C LYS A 382 -6.17 7.76 14.62
N MET A 383 -7.02 6.83 14.19
CA MET A 383 -8.42 6.77 14.62
C MET A 383 -8.57 6.45 16.11
N TYR A 384 -7.68 5.60 16.65
CA TYR A 384 -7.62 5.27 18.07
C TYR A 384 -7.21 6.48 18.92
N ASP A 385 -6.13 7.16 18.55
CA ASP A 385 -5.59 8.33 19.25
C ASP A 385 -6.54 9.54 19.18
N LEU A 386 -7.31 9.68 18.08
CA LEU A 386 -8.41 10.65 17.97
C LEU A 386 -9.56 10.38 18.97
N GLY A 387 -9.62 9.17 19.55
CA GLY A 387 -10.67 8.75 20.46
C GLY A 387 -11.96 8.27 19.79
N TRP A 388 -12.08 8.37 18.46
CA TRP A 388 -13.28 7.97 17.71
C TRP A 388 -13.60 6.48 17.81
N THR A 389 -12.60 5.65 18.10
CA THR A 389 -12.81 4.21 18.27
C THR A 389 -13.26 3.82 19.69
N ARG A 390 -13.31 4.76 20.64
CA ARG A 390 -13.72 4.44 22.02
C ARG A 390 -15.17 3.92 22.04
N PRO A 391 -15.45 2.82 22.76
CA PRO A 391 -16.82 2.33 22.91
C PRO A 391 -17.75 3.44 23.43
N GLY A 392 -18.89 3.60 22.79
CA GLY A 392 -19.92 4.59 23.14
C GLY A 392 -19.61 6.04 22.79
N PHE A 393 -18.48 6.34 22.14
CA PHE A 393 -18.11 7.73 21.77
C PHE A 393 -19.15 8.43 20.89
N PHE A 394 -19.91 7.67 20.09
CA PHE A 394 -20.92 8.19 19.17
C PHE A 394 -22.36 7.86 19.59
N ASP A 395 -22.61 7.56 20.86
CA ASP A 395 -23.95 7.19 21.35
C ASP A 395 -24.87 8.40 21.56
N ASP A 396 -24.31 9.59 21.83
CA ASP A 396 -25.07 10.84 21.91
C ASP A 396 -25.38 11.39 20.50
N SER A 397 -26.53 12.06 20.38
CA SER A 397 -26.99 12.68 19.13
C SER A 397 -26.03 13.73 18.55
N LEU A 398 -25.35 14.50 19.40
CA LEU A 398 -24.37 15.51 18.98
C LEU A 398 -23.07 14.86 18.51
N ASP A 399 -22.67 13.76 19.12
CA ASP A 399 -21.51 12.99 18.67
C ASP A 399 -21.81 12.29 17.35
N GLU A 400 -22.98 11.66 17.21
CA GLU A 400 -23.38 10.98 15.97
C GLU A 400 -23.41 11.94 14.76
N LEU A 401 -23.71 13.22 14.98
CA LEU A 401 -23.66 14.25 13.95
C LEU A 401 -22.28 14.34 13.28
N ALA A 402 -21.19 14.05 14.00
CA ALA A 402 -19.84 13.95 13.42
C ALA A 402 -19.74 12.88 12.33
N LEU A 403 -20.36 11.72 12.54
CA LEU A 403 -20.38 10.64 11.56
C LEU A 403 -21.27 11.01 10.37
N GLN A 404 -22.37 11.73 10.61
CA GLN A 404 -23.21 12.29 9.54
C GLN A 404 -22.43 13.30 8.67
N HIS A 405 -21.56 14.09 9.30
CA HIS A 405 -20.63 14.97 8.59
C HIS A 405 -19.61 14.24 7.74
N ALA A 406 -18.91 13.27 8.34
CA ALA A 406 -17.95 12.43 7.63
C ALA A 406 -18.61 11.76 6.42
N LEU A 407 -19.84 11.25 6.60
CA LEU A 407 -20.66 10.64 5.56
C LEU A 407 -20.98 11.62 4.44
N ALA A 408 -21.43 12.84 4.76
CA ALA A 408 -21.73 13.84 3.75
C ALA A 408 -20.47 14.28 2.97
N ARG A 409 -19.35 14.44 3.66
CA ARG A 409 -18.04 14.76 3.06
C ARG A 409 -17.55 13.64 2.16
N TYR A 410 -17.78 12.38 2.52
CA TYR A 410 -17.46 11.23 1.67
C TYR A 410 -18.26 11.22 0.36
N HIS A 411 -19.56 11.53 0.39
CA HIS A 411 -20.34 11.63 -0.86
C HIS A 411 -19.88 12.80 -1.74
N ALA A 412 -19.53 13.95 -1.16
CA ALA A 412 -18.90 15.04 -1.88
C ALA A 412 -17.53 14.64 -2.45
N PHE A 413 -16.77 13.80 -1.76
CA PHE A 413 -15.53 13.23 -2.28
C PHE A 413 -15.76 12.34 -3.50
N LEU A 414 -16.83 11.52 -3.50
CA LEU A 414 -17.24 10.77 -4.70
C LEU A 414 -17.63 11.68 -5.87
N ASP A 415 -18.34 12.79 -5.62
CA ASP A 415 -18.66 13.80 -6.66
C ASP A 415 -17.40 14.46 -7.24
N LEU A 416 -16.41 14.73 -6.38
CA LEU A 416 -15.12 15.23 -6.83
C LEU A 416 -14.40 14.20 -7.72
N MET A 417 -14.42 12.93 -7.33
CA MET A 417 -13.82 11.82 -8.09
C MET A 417 -14.54 11.50 -9.41
N SER A 418 -15.85 11.76 -9.50
CA SER A 418 -16.62 11.58 -10.74
C SER A 418 -16.34 12.70 -11.74
N SER A 419 -16.21 13.93 -11.26
CA SER A 419 -15.98 15.12 -12.09
C SER A 419 -14.55 15.25 -12.64
N THR A 420 -13.57 14.58 -12.05
CA THR A 420 -12.17 14.65 -12.48
C THR A 420 -11.47 13.28 -12.54
N PRO A 421 -11.78 12.44 -13.55
CA PRO A 421 -11.37 11.02 -13.63
C PRO A 421 -9.87 10.75 -13.83
N THR A 422 -9.02 11.78 -13.89
CA THR A 422 -7.56 11.63 -14.05
C THR A 422 -6.78 12.17 -12.84
N SER A 423 -7.46 12.84 -11.90
CA SER A 423 -6.83 13.57 -10.80
C SER A 423 -6.69 12.71 -9.56
N PHE A 424 -5.46 12.36 -9.19
CA PHE A 424 -5.17 11.67 -7.94
C PHE A 424 -5.54 12.55 -6.72
N PHE A 425 -6.52 12.11 -5.92
CA PHE A 425 -6.98 12.78 -4.71
C PHE A 425 -6.55 12.04 -3.44
N VAL A 426 -6.51 12.75 -2.32
CA VAL A 426 -6.12 12.22 -1.00
C VAL A 426 -7.24 12.54 -0.02
N PRO A 427 -7.93 11.54 0.56
CA PRO A 427 -8.99 11.78 1.52
C PRO A 427 -8.44 12.28 2.87
N THR A 428 -9.28 12.96 3.64
CA THR A 428 -9.06 13.23 5.08
C THR A 428 -9.48 12.02 5.93
N LEU A 429 -9.04 11.91 7.19
CA LEU A 429 -9.29 10.74 8.05
C LEU A 429 -10.80 10.41 8.18
N ASP A 430 -11.65 11.42 8.33
CA ASP A 430 -13.10 11.30 8.38
C ASP A 430 -13.70 10.72 7.08
N ILE A 431 -13.31 11.25 5.93
CA ILE A 431 -13.73 10.76 4.60
C ILE A 431 -13.24 9.34 4.39
N ASP A 432 -12.01 9.06 4.80
CA ASP A 432 -11.34 7.78 4.62
C ASP A 432 -11.98 6.68 5.47
N LEU A 433 -12.35 6.98 6.72
CA LEU A 433 -13.13 6.08 7.57
C LEU A 433 -14.40 5.61 6.86
N VAL A 434 -15.18 6.54 6.31
CA VAL A 434 -16.43 6.19 5.60
C VAL A 434 -16.13 5.42 4.32
N TRP A 435 -15.07 5.79 3.61
CA TRP A 435 -14.67 5.10 2.40
C TRP A 435 -14.23 3.66 2.65
N HIS A 436 -13.38 3.41 3.66
CA HIS A 436 -13.03 2.07 4.11
C HIS A 436 -14.26 1.28 4.52
N THR A 437 -15.18 1.90 5.29
CA THR A 437 -16.44 1.25 5.68
C THR A 437 -17.24 0.80 4.45
N HIS A 438 -17.29 1.63 3.39
CA HIS A 438 -17.95 1.25 2.15
C HIS A 438 -17.24 0.07 1.45
N GLN A 439 -15.91 0.04 1.43
CA GLN A 439 -15.11 -1.04 0.84
C GLN A 439 -15.26 -2.39 1.56
N LEU A 440 -15.57 -2.38 2.86
CA LEU A 440 -15.87 -3.59 3.65
C LEU A 440 -17.20 -4.28 3.25
N ILE A 441 -17.93 -3.71 2.30
CA ILE A 441 -19.15 -4.28 1.71
C ILE A 441 -18.94 -4.36 0.19
N PRO A 442 -18.04 -5.23 -0.31
CA PRO A 442 -17.46 -5.02 -1.63
C PRO A 442 -18.45 -5.20 -2.79
N SER A 443 -19.57 -5.92 -2.59
CA SER A 443 -20.62 -6.04 -3.63
C SER A 443 -21.40 -4.74 -3.78
N ARG A 444 -21.70 -4.09 -2.64
CA ARG A 444 -22.33 -2.76 -2.64
C ARG A 444 -21.37 -1.70 -3.17
N TYR A 445 -20.11 -1.75 -2.74
CA TYR A 445 -19.05 -0.85 -3.23
C TYR A 445 -18.88 -0.87 -4.75
N ASP A 446 -18.80 -2.06 -5.35
CA ASP A 446 -18.67 -2.23 -6.80
C ASP A 446 -19.90 -1.67 -7.54
N HIS A 447 -21.10 -2.01 -7.05
CA HIS A 447 -22.36 -1.51 -7.60
C HIS A 447 -22.46 0.01 -7.54
N ASP A 448 -22.16 0.60 -6.39
CA ASP A 448 -22.30 2.03 -6.16
C ASP A 448 -21.24 2.84 -6.92
N CYS A 449 -19.99 2.39 -6.95
CA CYS A 449 -18.94 3.02 -7.77
C CYS A 449 -19.32 3.02 -9.25
N THR A 450 -19.77 1.88 -9.77
CA THR A 450 -20.19 1.74 -11.17
C THR A 450 -21.43 2.58 -11.47
N THR A 451 -22.36 2.68 -10.52
CA THR A 451 -23.62 3.42 -10.70
C THR A 451 -23.41 4.93 -10.64
N TYR A 452 -22.68 5.43 -9.64
CA TYR A 452 -22.62 6.86 -9.33
C TYR A 452 -21.36 7.55 -9.84
N VAL A 453 -20.23 6.83 -9.88
CA VAL A 453 -18.94 7.36 -10.35
C VAL A 453 -18.62 6.89 -11.78
N GLU A 454 -19.45 6.00 -12.33
CA GLU A 454 -19.33 5.41 -13.68
C GLU A 454 -18.04 4.60 -13.91
N ARG A 455 -17.35 4.27 -12.81
CA ARG A 455 -16.13 3.45 -12.81
C ARG A 455 -15.84 2.92 -11.41
N PHE A 456 -15.11 1.81 -11.37
CA PHE A 456 -14.59 1.27 -10.12
C PHE A 456 -13.50 2.18 -9.54
N ILE A 457 -13.64 2.55 -8.26
CA ILE A 457 -12.64 3.34 -7.54
C ILE A 457 -11.72 2.41 -6.77
N ASP A 458 -10.45 2.39 -7.16
CA ASP A 458 -9.43 1.58 -6.49
C ASP A 458 -8.83 2.32 -5.31
N HIS A 459 -8.37 1.55 -4.33
CA HIS A 459 -7.70 2.02 -3.11
C HIS A 459 -6.33 1.34 -3.05
N ASP A 460 -5.31 1.99 -3.64
CA ASP A 460 -3.95 1.47 -3.71
C ASP A 460 -3.18 1.97 -2.49
N ASP A 461 -3.07 1.14 -1.44
CA ASP A 461 -2.42 1.51 -0.18
C ASP A 461 -0.88 1.61 -0.26
N LYS A 462 -0.26 1.46 -1.44
CA LYS A 462 1.21 1.37 -1.63
C LYS A 462 1.91 2.68 -1.99
N ILE A 463 1.25 3.83 -1.94
CA ILE A 463 1.85 5.10 -2.41
C ILE A 463 2.54 5.87 -1.29
N GLU A 464 3.83 6.16 -1.48
CA GLU A 464 4.71 6.83 -0.53
C GLU A 464 4.52 8.36 -0.43
N GLY A 465 4.87 8.92 0.74
CA GLY A 465 4.50 10.26 1.24
C GLY A 465 4.89 11.48 0.40
N LEU A 466 5.92 11.42 -0.43
CA LEU A 466 6.31 12.58 -1.26
C LEU A 466 5.24 12.91 -2.31
N ARG A 467 4.56 11.88 -2.84
CA ARG A 467 3.46 12.02 -3.80
C ARG A 467 2.18 12.51 -3.11
N LEU A 468 1.97 12.12 -1.86
CA LEU A 468 0.78 12.46 -1.06
C LEU A 468 0.66 13.97 -0.80
N SER A 469 1.76 14.64 -0.42
CA SER A 469 1.73 16.08 -0.13
C SER A 469 1.22 16.93 -1.32
N SER A 470 1.77 16.71 -2.52
CA SER A 470 1.37 17.46 -3.73
C SER A 470 -0.05 17.14 -4.19
N ALA A 471 -0.49 15.91 -3.96
CA ALA A 471 -1.82 15.45 -4.29
C ALA A 471 -2.88 16.01 -3.34
N PHE A 472 -2.52 16.15 -2.07
CA PHE A 472 -3.37 16.77 -1.07
C PHE A 472 -3.67 18.24 -1.42
N ASP A 473 -2.66 18.99 -1.88
CA ASP A 473 -2.84 20.36 -2.38
C ASP A 473 -3.77 20.45 -3.60
N ILE A 474 -3.74 19.44 -4.47
CA ILE A 474 -4.65 19.33 -5.61
C ILE A 474 -6.07 19.07 -5.11
N THR A 475 -6.22 18.15 -4.15
CA THR A 475 -7.51 17.82 -3.54
C THR A 475 -8.14 19.04 -2.87
N CYS A 476 -7.37 19.77 -2.06
CA CYS A 476 -7.84 20.98 -1.38
C CYS A 476 -8.36 22.05 -2.37
N ARG A 477 -7.64 22.27 -3.47
CA ARG A 477 -8.03 23.25 -4.49
C ARG A 477 -9.27 22.82 -5.25
N ALA A 478 -9.31 21.57 -5.71
CA ALA A 478 -10.45 21.05 -6.46
C ALA A 478 -11.72 21.01 -5.60
N TRP A 479 -11.60 20.65 -4.31
CA TRP A 479 -12.68 20.70 -3.35
C TRP A 479 -13.22 22.14 -3.15
N LYS A 480 -12.33 23.10 -2.92
CA LYS A 480 -12.73 24.52 -2.75
C LYS A 480 -13.37 25.10 -4.00
N GLU A 481 -12.89 24.73 -5.17
CA GLU A 481 -13.46 25.13 -6.46
C GLU A 481 -14.86 24.53 -6.67
N ARG A 482 -15.05 23.24 -6.32
CA ARG A 482 -16.31 22.51 -6.52
C ARG A 482 -17.39 22.85 -5.51
N PHE A 483 -17.03 23.01 -4.23
CA PHE A 483 -17.98 23.11 -3.11
C PHE A 483 -17.94 24.45 -2.38
N HIS A 484 -17.02 25.36 -2.75
CA HIS A 484 -16.88 26.69 -2.15
C HIS A 484 -16.63 26.72 -0.63
N VAL A 485 -16.18 25.59 -0.07
CA VAL A 485 -15.77 25.44 1.33
C VAL A 485 -14.35 24.90 1.40
N ASP A 486 -13.64 25.13 2.51
CA ASP A 486 -12.30 24.57 2.70
C ASP A 486 -12.36 23.05 2.89
N TYR A 487 -11.28 22.36 2.50
CA TYR A 487 -11.22 20.91 2.59
C TYR A 487 -10.84 20.41 3.99
N THR A 488 -9.93 21.12 4.65
CA THR A 488 -9.42 20.79 5.99
C THR A 488 -9.78 21.87 6.99
N HIS A 489 -10.06 21.45 8.22
CA HIS A 489 -10.39 22.31 9.35
C HIS A 489 -9.54 22.01 10.60
N CYS A 490 -8.63 21.03 10.55
CA CYS A 490 -7.76 20.59 11.65
C CYS A 490 -6.73 21.63 12.15
N GLY A 491 -6.66 22.82 11.56
CA GLY A 491 -5.70 23.87 11.93
C GLY A 491 -4.23 23.56 11.61
N CYS A 492 -3.92 22.37 11.07
CA CYS A 492 -2.55 22.00 10.72
C CYS A 492 -2.02 22.81 9.52
N PRO A 493 -0.73 23.19 9.52
CA PRO A 493 -0.13 23.87 8.38
C PRO A 493 -0.13 22.95 7.15
N ILE A 494 -0.64 23.45 6.01
CA ILE A 494 -0.62 22.69 4.75
C ILE A 494 0.84 22.55 4.28
N PRO A 495 1.31 21.34 3.90
CA PRO A 495 2.66 21.14 3.41
C PRO A 495 2.95 22.03 2.18
N GLY A 496 4.01 22.85 2.23
CA GLY A 496 4.47 23.63 1.07
C GLY A 496 4.03 25.10 1.01
N ASP A 497 3.32 25.63 2.01
CA ASP A 497 3.04 27.07 2.08
C ASP A 497 4.31 27.86 2.46
N SER A 498 4.60 28.91 1.68
CA SER A 498 5.61 29.91 2.01
C SER A 498 5.17 30.75 3.22
N ILE A 499 6.13 31.30 3.96
CA ILE A 499 5.92 32.10 5.19
C ILE A 499 4.84 33.19 4.98
N GLY A 500 4.78 33.82 3.81
CA GLY A 500 3.78 34.86 3.50
C GLY A 500 2.34 34.35 3.39
N ARG A 501 2.13 33.09 2.97
CA ARG A 501 0.80 32.46 2.89
C ARG A 501 0.35 31.88 4.23
N ARG A 502 1.32 31.56 5.10
CA ARG A 502 1.10 31.24 6.52
C ARG A 502 0.61 32.48 7.30
N LEU A 503 1.20 33.65 7.03
CA LEU A 503 0.77 34.93 7.60
C LEU A 503 -0.61 35.39 7.10
N SER A 504 -0.96 35.16 5.82
CA SER A 504 -2.30 35.52 5.33
C SER A 504 -3.44 34.73 5.99
N LYS A 505 -3.18 33.49 6.47
CA LYS A 505 -4.13 32.71 7.25
C LYS A 505 -4.24 33.16 8.72
N LEU A 506 -3.17 33.73 9.27
CA LEU A 506 -3.15 34.29 10.62
C LEU A 506 -3.79 35.69 10.69
N VAL A 507 -3.90 36.39 9.56
CA VAL A 507 -4.46 37.75 9.48
C VAL A 507 -5.83 37.80 8.78
N GLY A 508 -6.21 36.73 8.07
CA GLY A 508 -7.51 36.61 7.40
C GLY A 508 -8.47 35.72 8.18
N MET A 509 -9.19 36.28 9.15
CA MET A 509 -10.48 35.73 9.58
C MET A 509 -11.41 35.78 8.36
N HIS A 510 -11.49 34.69 7.60
CA HIS A 510 -12.58 34.55 6.65
C HIS A 510 -13.89 34.62 7.45
N PRO A 511 -14.92 35.34 6.94
CA PRO A 511 -16.24 35.27 7.54
C PRO A 511 -16.65 33.79 7.66
N PRO A 512 -17.34 33.38 8.74
CA PRO A 512 -17.84 32.02 8.84
C PRO A 512 -18.60 31.70 7.56
N ALA A 513 -18.16 30.67 6.84
CA ALA A 513 -18.87 30.18 5.67
C ALA A 513 -20.32 29.86 6.10
N PRO A 514 -21.32 30.08 5.25
CA PRO A 514 -22.69 29.74 5.59
C PRO A 514 -22.77 28.26 6.04
N PRO A 515 -23.70 27.93 6.97
CA PRO A 515 -23.82 26.58 7.52
C PRO A 515 -23.93 25.57 6.39
N SER A 516 -22.90 24.73 6.25
CA SER A 516 -22.81 23.69 5.24
C SER A 516 -22.56 22.37 5.93
N TYR A 517 -23.30 21.33 5.54
CA TYR A 517 -23.09 19.97 6.02
C TYR A 517 -21.70 19.41 5.66
N LEU A 518 -20.92 20.10 4.82
CA LEU A 518 -19.53 19.76 4.48
C LEU A 518 -18.48 20.39 5.41
N VAL A 519 -18.89 21.34 6.26
CA VAL A 519 -18.03 22.02 7.23
C VAL A 519 -18.33 21.41 8.61
N PRO A 520 -17.36 20.78 9.29
CA PRO A 520 -17.56 20.29 10.65
C PRO A 520 -17.82 21.46 11.61
N PHE A 521 -18.65 21.25 12.62
CA PHE A 521 -18.83 22.24 13.67
C PHE A 521 -17.58 22.33 14.56
N ASN A 522 -17.47 23.42 15.32
CA ASN A 522 -16.23 23.83 15.99
C ASN A 522 -15.92 22.98 17.24
N ARG A 523 -15.56 21.71 17.05
CA ARG A 523 -15.16 20.77 18.10
C ARG A 523 -13.76 20.18 17.77
N PRO A 524 -12.77 20.23 18.69
CA PRO A 524 -11.37 19.94 18.36
C PRO A 524 -11.10 18.57 17.72
N ASP A 525 -11.75 17.51 18.18
CA ASP A 525 -11.61 16.15 17.64
C ASP A 525 -12.21 16.03 16.23
N LEU A 526 -13.31 16.74 15.94
CA LEU A 526 -13.94 16.75 14.60
C LEU A 526 -13.11 17.53 13.59
N LEU A 527 -12.57 18.66 14.02
CA LEU A 527 -11.60 19.41 13.24
C LEU A 527 -10.40 18.52 12.96
N SER A 528 -9.88 17.80 13.95
CA SER A 528 -8.75 16.87 13.80
C SER A 528 -9.05 15.70 12.85
N GLY A 529 -10.29 15.21 12.79
CA GLY A 529 -10.74 14.22 11.81
C GLY A 529 -10.59 14.67 10.35
N THR A 530 -10.51 15.98 10.09
CA THR A 530 -10.24 16.53 8.74
C THR A 530 -8.75 16.62 8.39
N HIS A 531 -7.88 15.94 9.14
CA HIS A 531 -6.46 15.82 8.82
C HIS A 531 -6.24 14.90 7.59
N PRO A 532 -5.25 15.17 6.71
CA PRO A 532 -4.89 14.27 5.63
C PRO A 532 -4.64 12.83 6.11
N SER A 533 -5.19 11.85 5.38
CA SER A 533 -4.87 10.44 5.64
C SER A 533 -3.65 10.01 4.81
N ASP A 534 -2.49 9.87 5.47
CA ASP A 534 -1.19 9.60 4.85
C ASP A 534 -0.99 8.16 4.33
N HIS A 535 -1.99 7.28 4.40
CA HIS A 535 -1.88 5.89 3.92
C HIS A 535 -2.57 5.66 2.57
N ASN A 536 -3.14 6.72 1.99
CA ASN A 536 -4.05 6.56 0.88
C ASN A 536 -3.48 6.95 -0.45
N ALA A 537 -3.83 6.10 -1.41
CA ALA A 537 -3.65 6.43 -2.79
C ALA A 537 -4.83 6.04 -3.65
N VAL A 538 -5.61 7.05 -4.01
CA VAL A 538 -6.68 6.90 -4.99
C VAL A 538 -6.06 6.90 -6.37
N ARG A 539 -5.69 5.73 -6.90
CA ARG A 539 -5.09 5.66 -8.24
C ARG A 539 -6.18 5.69 -9.31
N PHE A 540 -6.16 6.77 -10.09
CA PHE A 540 -6.88 6.84 -11.36
C PHE A 540 -6.03 6.11 -12.40
N MET A 541 -6.59 5.07 -13.01
CA MET A 541 -5.95 4.51 -14.18
C MET A 541 -6.37 5.36 -15.38
N ASP A 542 -5.40 6.08 -15.93
CA ASP A 542 -5.61 6.86 -17.14
C ASP A 542 -5.87 5.90 -18.33
N PRO A 543 -7.00 6.00 -19.04
CA PRO A 543 -7.19 5.24 -20.28
C PRO A 543 -6.22 5.69 -21.37
N ASN A 544 -5.58 6.86 -21.22
CA ASN A 544 -4.66 7.42 -22.17
C ASN A 544 -3.20 7.32 -21.68
N PRO A 545 -2.37 6.44 -22.26
CA PRO A 545 -0.94 6.31 -21.93
C PRO A 545 -0.17 7.63 -22.03
N THR A 546 -0.64 8.55 -22.87
CA THR A 546 -0.04 9.86 -23.08
C THR A 546 -0.28 10.79 -21.90
N ALA A 547 -1.50 10.82 -21.36
CA ALA A 547 -1.86 11.65 -20.21
C ALA A 547 -1.20 11.13 -18.92
N HIS A 548 -1.09 9.80 -18.76
CA HIS A 548 -0.32 9.19 -17.67
C HIS A 548 1.16 9.61 -17.70
N LYS A 549 1.78 9.54 -18.89
CA LYS A 549 3.17 9.93 -19.10
C LYS A 549 3.40 11.43 -18.86
N MET A 550 2.46 12.28 -19.27
CA MET A 550 2.51 13.73 -19.02
C MET A 550 2.38 14.04 -17.53
N MET A 551 1.51 13.33 -16.82
CA MET A 551 1.34 13.44 -15.37
C MET A 551 2.62 13.03 -14.63
N GLU A 552 3.21 11.87 -14.97
CA GLU A 552 4.49 11.40 -14.39
C GLU A 552 5.64 12.38 -14.67
N GLN A 553 5.75 12.90 -15.89
CA GLN A 553 6.78 13.89 -16.24
C GLN A 553 6.63 15.19 -15.44
N ARG A 554 5.38 15.63 -15.19
CA ARG A 554 5.09 16.80 -14.37
C ARG A 554 5.50 16.58 -12.92
N TYR A 555 5.24 15.40 -12.36
CA TYR A 555 5.66 15.04 -11.00
C TYR A 555 7.18 14.92 -10.85
N GLU A 556 7.85 14.32 -11.83
CA GLU A 556 9.31 14.22 -11.85
C GLU A 556 9.96 15.63 -11.92
N GLY A 557 9.36 16.54 -12.68
CA GLY A 557 9.77 17.95 -12.73
C GLY A 557 9.60 18.67 -11.39
N LEU A 558 8.48 18.46 -10.70
CA LEU A 558 8.21 18.98 -9.35
C LEU A 558 9.21 18.43 -8.32
N ARG A 559 9.52 17.13 -8.36
CA ARG A 559 10.52 16.48 -7.51
C ARG A 559 11.89 17.12 -7.68
N LYS A 560 12.38 17.20 -8.92
CA LYS A 560 13.67 17.83 -9.23
C LYS A 560 13.74 19.29 -8.79
N LYS A 561 12.63 20.02 -8.88
CA LYS A 561 12.53 21.41 -8.41
C LYS A 561 12.68 21.49 -6.88
N LYS A 562 11.95 20.67 -6.13
CA LYS A 562 12.05 20.61 -4.66
C LYS A 562 13.45 20.19 -4.19
N ASP A 563 14.05 19.20 -4.84
CA ASP A 563 15.44 18.78 -4.53
C ASP A 563 16.44 19.92 -4.76
N LYS A 564 16.25 20.70 -5.82
CA LYS A 564 17.09 21.88 -6.12
C LYS A 564 16.90 22.98 -5.08
N GLU A 565 15.67 23.17 -4.58
CA GLU A 565 15.37 24.13 -3.52
C GLU A 565 15.96 23.70 -2.17
N ALA A 566 15.86 22.42 -1.81
CA ALA A 566 16.46 21.85 -0.61
C ALA A 566 17.99 21.97 -0.63
N LYS A 567 18.65 21.63 -1.77
CA LYS A 567 20.09 21.80 -1.94
C LYS A 567 20.53 23.26 -1.82
N LYS A 568 19.74 24.20 -2.32
CA LYS A 568 19.99 25.65 -2.16
C LYS A 568 19.85 26.10 -0.71
N ALA A 569 18.85 25.59 0.01
CA ALA A 569 18.64 25.89 1.42
C ALA A 569 19.78 25.35 2.29
N ALA A 570 20.20 24.10 2.07
CA ALA A 570 21.34 23.48 2.74
C ALA A 570 22.64 24.27 2.51
N LYS A 571 22.94 24.63 1.25
CA LYS A 571 24.12 25.44 0.91
C LYS A 571 24.08 26.84 1.54
N LYS A 572 22.89 27.42 1.70
CA LYS A 572 22.72 28.72 2.38
C LYS A 572 22.94 28.59 3.89
N ALA A 573 22.49 27.51 4.51
CA ALA A 573 22.71 27.22 5.93
C ALA A 573 24.21 27.00 6.22
N GLU A 574 24.89 26.18 5.42
CA GLU A 574 26.33 25.90 5.52
C GLU A 574 27.18 27.18 5.35
N LYS A 575 26.78 28.08 4.43
CA LYS A 575 27.43 29.38 4.26
C LYS A 575 27.25 30.30 5.47
N LEU A 576 26.08 30.30 6.10
CA LEU A 576 25.80 31.12 7.29
C LEU A 576 26.57 30.62 8.52
N GLU A 577 26.77 29.30 8.61
CA GLU A 577 27.58 28.64 9.64
C GLU A 577 29.07 28.95 9.45
N ALA A 578 29.59 28.83 8.22
CA ALA A 578 30.98 29.15 7.89
C ALA A 578 31.34 30.64 8.07
N GLU A 579 30.38 31.55 7.96
CA GLU A 579 30.58 32.99 8.18
C GLU A 579 30.51 33.41 9.66
N GLY A 580 30.31 32.48 10.60
CA GLY A 580 30.30 32.77 12.05
C GLY A 580 29.19 33.74 12.49
N LYS A 581 28.13 33.90 11.68
CA LYS A 581 27.03 34.86 11.92
C LYS A 581 25.87 34.27 12.72
N LEU A 582 26.05 33.10 13.31
CA LEU A 582 25.09 32.53 14.24
C LEU A 582 25.29 33.17 15.62
N GLY A 583 24.60 34.28 15.91
CA GLY A 583 24.44 34.75 17.30
C GLY A 583 24.73 36.21 17.67
N LEU A 584 24.70 37.19 16.77
CA LEU A 584 24.88 38.61 17.16
C LEU A 584 23.69 39.50 16.77
N ARG A 585 22.79 39.75 17.74
CA ARG A 585 22.10 41.05 17.94
C ARG A 585 21.39 41.12 19.32
N GLY A 586 21.82 42.08 20.14
CA GLY A 586 21.18 42.57 21.38
C GLY A 586 20.44 43.91 21.18
N PRO A 587 19.94 44.58 22.24
CA PRO A 587 18.53 45.00 22.33
C PRO A 587 18.23 46.51 22.16
N HIS A 588 16.95 46.77 21.86
CA HIS A 588 16.19 48.05 21.82
C HIS A 588 16.05 48.79 20.48
N ALA A 589 15.10 48.34 19.66
CA ALA A 589 14.09 49.18 19.02
C ALA A 589 12.83 48.34 18.73
N HIS A 590 11.67 48.99 18.81
CA HIS A 590 10.35 48.44 19.11
C HIS A 590 9.75 47.37 18.17
N SER A 591 8.91 46.56 18.82
CA SER A 591 7.82 45.69 18.33
C SER A 591 8.21 44.52 17.42
N GLU A 592 7.68 43.34 17.79
CA GLU A 592 7.80 42.04 17.09
C GLU A 592 9.05 41.20 17.42
N ASP A 593 9.18 40.75 18.67
CA ASP A 593 9.73 39.41 18.95
C ASP A 593 9.48 39.01 20.41
N ARG A 594 8.34 38.37 20.66
CA ARG A 594 8.11 37.46 21.81
C ARG A 594 7.53 36.16 21.25
N ASN A 595 8.37 35.34 20.61
CA ASN A 595 8.21 33.87 20.56
C ASN A 595 9.36 33.22 19.75
N ARG A 596 10.60 33.44 20.19
CA ARG A 596 11.74 32.61 19.79
C ARG A 596 12.39 32.00 21.03
N SER A 597 11.62 31.14 21.65
CA SER A 597 12.13 29.98 22.38
C SER A 597 11.14 28.85 22.11
N ALA A 598 11.65 27.68 21.71
CA ALA A 598 10.90 26.45 21.41
C ALA A 598 9.87 26.54 20.26
N ASN A 599 10.24 26.05 19.07
CA ASN A 599 9.38 25.26 18.17
C ASN A 599 10.02 25.13 16.78
N ASP A 600 10.76 24.03 16.57
CA ASP A 600 10.67 23.21 15.36
C ASP A 600 11.50 21.92 15.55
N PRO A 601 10.92 20.79 16.01
CA PRO A 601 11.62 19.52 16.05
C PRO A 601 11.50 18.69 14.76
N TYR A 602 10.91 19.20 13.67
CA TYR A 602 10.68 18.43 12.43
C TYR A 602 11.61 18.81 11.27
N TYR A 603 12.89 19.06 11.57
CA TYR A 603 13.90 19.28 10.54
C TYR A 603 15.17 18.45 10.82
N TYR A 604 15.07 17.13 10.66
CA TYR A 604 16.25 16.30 10.41
C TYR A 604 16.48 16.16 8.90
N GLY A 605 17.70 16.48 8.49
CA GLY A 605 18.13 16.58 7.09
C GLY A 605 17.97 15.29 6.29
N TYR A 606 17.24 15.40 5.18
CA TYR A 606 17.26 14.42 4.10
C TYR A 606 18.58 14.51 3.32
N GLY A 607 19.54 13.67 3.67
CA GLY A 607 20.65 13.30 2.80
C GLY A 607 20.18 12.44 1.62
N PRO A 608 21.04 12.12 0.63
CA PRO A 608 20.67 11.37 -0.58
C PRO A 608 20.38 9.87 -0.33
N TYR A 609 20.25 9.47 0.93
CA TYR A 609 19.85 8.14 1.35
C TYR A 609 18.49 8.30 2.02
N GLY A 610 17.45 7.90 1.28
CA GLY A 610 16.08 7.88 1.79
C GLY A 610 16.05 7.06 3.08
N TYR A 611 15.66 7.71 4.18
CA TYR A 611 15.39 7.04 5.43
C TYR A 611 14.28 6.02 5.20
N GLY A 612 14.69 4.76 5.23
CA GLY A 612 13.80 3.62 5.24
C GLY A 612 12.98 3.66 6.52
N TYR A 613 11.66 3.63 6.35
CA TYR A 613 10.80 3.00 7.34
C TYR A 613 11.39 1.63 7.65
N GLY A 614 11.50 1.30 8.94
CA GLY A 614 12.13 0.10 9.45
C GLY A 614 11.78 -1.10 8.58
N TYR A 615 12.82 -1.69 7.98
CA TYR A 615 12.71 -2.99 7.33
C TYR A 615 12.01 -3.90 8.33
N PRO A 616 10.79 -4.40 8.03
CA PRO A 616 10.30 -5.47 8.86
C PRO A 616 11.30 -6.59 8.64
N PHE A 617 11.83 -7.08 9.75
CA PHE A 617 12.48 -8.37 9.89
C PHE A 617 11.71 -9.48 9.15
N ILE A 618 10.42 -9.21 8.87
CA ILE A 618 9.51 -10.04 8.11
C ILE A 618 9.28 -9.51 6.71
N ALA A 619 9.45 -10.39 5.73
CA ALA A 619 9.54 -10.08 4.31
C ALA A 619 8.57 -8.97 3.83
N PRO A 620 9.13 -7.95 3.15
CA PRO A 620 8.69 -7.63 1.81
C PRO A 620 9.83 -7.93 0.83
N VAL A 621 9.49 -8.68 -0.23
CA VAL A 621 10.35 -8.90 -1.41
C VAL A 621 10.64 -7.53 -2.07
N PRO A 622 11.85 -7.29 -2.63
CA PRO A 622 12.29 -5.96 -3.03
C PRO A 622 11.37 -5.28 -4.04
N ILE A 623 11.02 -4.03 -3.76
CA ILE A 623 10.51 -3.10 -4.77
C ILE A 623 11.70 -2.72 -5.66
N TYR A 624 11.80 -3.37 -6.83
CA TYR A 624 12.77 -3.01 -7.85
C TYR A 624 12.33 -1.70 -8.52
N GLY A 625 12.93 -0.59 -8.09
CA GLY A 625 13.01 0.63 -8.90
C GLY A 625 13.89 0.41 -10.15
N PRO A 626 13.75 1.24 -11.20
CA PRO A 626 14.52 1.08 -12.42
C PRO A 626 15.98 1.47 -12.17
N ILE A 627 16.86 0.48 -11.97
CA ILE A 627 18.31 0.70 -12.07
C ILE A 627 18.69 0.48 -13.53
N GLY A 628 19.15 1.55 -14.18
CA GLY A 628 19.71 1.53 -15.52
C GLY A 628 20.93 0.60 -15.58
N GLY A 629 21.01 -0.18 -16.66
CA GLY A 629 22.01 -1.21 -16.84
C GLY A 629 23.46 -0.71 -16.83
N GLY A 630 24.32 -1.57 -16.31
CA GLY A 630 25.77 -1.53 -16.44
C GLY A 630 26.33 -2.86 -15.96
N CYS A 631 26.78 -3.70 -16.88
CA CYS A 631 27.42 -4.99 -16.60
C CYS A 631 28.76 -4.77 -15.90
N VAL A 632 29.10 -5.53 -14.85
CA VAL A 632 30.45 -6.06 -14.63
C VAL A 632 30.39 -7.38 -13.86
N SER A 633 31.19 -8.34 -14.33
CA SER A 633 31.40 -9.69 -13.81
C SER A 633 32.13 -9.72 -12.46
N SER A 634 31.88 -10.80 -11.71
CA SER A 634 32.58 -11.24 -10.50
C SER A 634 34.05 -11.61 -10.76
N CYS A 635 34.94 -11.23 -9.82
CA CYS A 635 35.96 -12.11 -9.22
C CYS A 635 36.42 -11.51 -7.87
N GLY A 636 36.60 -12.35 -6.85
CA GLY A 636 36.84 -11.92 -5.46
C GLY A 636 38.28 -11.98 -4.97
N GLY A 637 38.44 -11.67 -3.68
CA GLY A 637 39.45 -12.27 -2.79
C GLY A 637 40.72 -11.48 -2.48
N ALA A 638 40.81 -11.06 -1.21
CA ALA A 638 42.00 -11.08 -0.33
C ALA A 638 42.89 -9.83 -0.11
N VAL A 639 42.81 -9.34 1.14
CA VAL A 639 43.88 -9.12 2.15
C VAL A 639 44.93 -7.99 1.99
N HIS A 640 44.86 -7.05 2.95
CA HIS A 640 45.86 -6.28 3.72
C HIS A 640 47.15 -5.63 3.14
N GLN A 641 47.41 -4.44 3.73
CA GLN A 641 48.67 -3.71 4.01
C GLN A 641 49.20 -2.65 3.01
N GLY A 642 49.10 -1.37 3.44
CA GLY A 642 50.23 -0.49 3.79
C GLY A 642 51.21 0.01 2.72
N GLY A 643 51.41 1.34 2.67
CA GLY A 643 52.71 1.95 2.32
C GLY A 643 52.76 2.89 1.11
N ASP A 644 52.84 4.19 1.43
CA ASP A 644 53.54 5.32 0.82
C ASP A 644 54.21 5.32 -0.59
N ALA A 645 54.10 6.52 -1.19
CA ALA A 645 55.11 7.31 -1.91
C ALA A 645 55.39 7.16 -3.43
N SER A 646 55.08 8.29 -4.12
CA SER A 646 55.89 9.04 -5.10
C SER A 646 56.25 8.50 -6.50
N GLY A 647 55.92 9.30 -7.52
CA GLY A 647 56.88 9.77 -8.55
C GLY A 647 56.76 9.23 -10.00
N GLY A 648 56.72 10.16 -10.98
CA GLY A 648 57.54 10.01 -12.20
C GLY A 648 56.89 9.65 -13.56
N VAL A 649 56.27 10.65 -14.18
CA VAL A 649 56.32 11.09 -15.60
C VAL A 649 57.02 10.24 -16.71
N SER A 650 56.24 10.02 -17.79
CA SER A 650 56.54 10.04 -19.25
C SER A 650 56.95 8.82 -20.11
N ILE A 651 56.01 8.51 -21.02
CA ILE A 651 56.09 8.40 -22.51
C ILE A 651 57.05 7.37 -23.14
N PHE A 652 56.49 6.37 -23.84
CA PHE A 652 56.78 6.10 -25.26
C PHE A 652 55.66 5.24 -25.89
N VAL A 653 55.10 5.74 -27.01
CA VAL A 653 54.15 5.07 -27.91
C VAL A 653 54.93 4.61 -29.15
N PRO A 654 54.59 3.45 -29.74
CA PRO A 654 54.48 3.39 -31.19
C PRO A 654 53.10 2.95 -31.68
N ILE A 655 52.77 3.53 -32.82
CA ILE A 655 51.53 3.59 -33.59
C ILE A 655 51.42 2.41 -34.57
N LEU A 656 50.20 1.91 -34.84
CA LEU A 656 49.62 1.75 -36.19
C LEU A 656 48.16 1.26 -36.05
N HIS A 657 47.18 2.17 -36.21
CA HIS A 657 46.31 2.40 -37.39
C HIS A 657 45.35 1.24 -37.76
N CYS A 658 44.02 1.35 -37.73
CA CYS A 658 43.04 2.34 -38.22
C CYS A 658 42.32 1.84 -39.50
N LYS A 659 41.08 1.39 -39.32
CA LYS A 659 39.96 1.46 -40.27
C LYS A 659 38.72 1.64 -39.41
N TYR A 660 38.00 2.76 -39.50
CA TYR A 660 36.58 2.99 -39.08
C TYR A 660 36.24 4.48 -38.83
N LEU A 661 37.16 5.43 -39.04
CA LEU A 661 36.89 6.86 -38.84
C LEU A 661 36.44 7.65 -40.08
N THR A 662 36.40 7.04 -41.27
CA THR A 662 36.02 7.74 -42.51
C THR A 662 34.50 7.77 -42.78
N LEU A 663 33.70 6.94 -42.09
CA LEU A 663 32.24 6.88 -42.28
C LEU A 663 31.47 7.93 -41.45
N CYS A 664 31.98 8.36 -40.30
CA CYS A 664 31.27 9.30 -39.43
C CYS A 664 31.33 10.76 -39.92
N LEU A 665 32.37 11.15 -40.66
CA LEU A 665 32.54 12.53 -41.14
C LEU A 665 31.70 12.86 -42.39
N VAL A 666 31.34 11.85 -43.20
CA VAL A 666 30.45 12.02 -44.37
C VAL A 666 28.99 12.20 -43.93
N TRP A 667 28.55 11.43 -42.92
CA TRP A 667 27.20 11.53 -42.37
C TRP A 667 26.95 12.85 -41.62
N TRP A 668 27.96 13.38 -40.93
CA TRP A 668 27.83 14.67 -40.23
C TRP A 668 27.73 15.87 -41.19
N ARG A 669 28.41 15.82 -42.35
CA ARG A 669 28.29 16.85 -43.40
C ARG A 669 26.96 16.78 -44.16
N LEU A 670 26.43 15.58 -44.41
CA LEU A 670 25.09 15.39 -45.00
C LEU A 670 23.97 15.85 -44.07
N TRP A 671 24.08 15.60 -42.77
CA TRP A 671 23.08 16.04 -41.78
C TRP A 671 23.04 17.57 -41.62
N ARG A 672 24.20 18.24 -41.64
CA ARG A 672 24.26 19.72 -41.65
C ARG A 672 23.70 20.34 -42.93
N TRP A 673 23.85 19.69 -44.08
CA TRP A 673 23.29 20.16 -45.35
C TRP A 673 21.76 20.00 -45.40
N MET A 674 21.20 18.92 -44.84
CA MET A 674 19.74 18.71 -44.76
C MET A 674 19.04 19.66 -43.78
N LEU A 675 19.66 19.99 -42.64
CA LEU A 675 19.13 20.95 -41.67
C LEU A 675 19.10 22.40 -42.20
N GLY A 676 20.04 22.76 -43.09
CA GLY A 676 20.08 24.08 -43.73
C GLY A 676 18.97 24.32 -44.78
N ARG A 677 18.50 23.27 -45.47
CA ARG A 677 17.40 23.39 -46.45
C ARG A 677 16.00 23.38 -45.82
N TRP A 678 15.84 22.79 -44.64
CA TRP A 678 14.54 22.73 -43.95
C TRP A 678 14.11 24.07 -43.35
N MET A 679 15.06 24.95 -42.98
CA MET A 679 14.77 26.30 -42.49
C MET A 679 14.49 27.33 -43.60
N TRP A 680 14.69 27.00 -44.88
CA TRP A 680 14.40 27.90 -46.02
C TRP A 680 13.07 27.60 -46.73
N CYS A 681 12.46 26.43 -46.49
CA CYS A 681 11.13 26.06 -47.04
C CYS A 681 9.95 26.40 -46.11
N ARG A 682 10.13 27.29 -45.12
CA ARG A 682 9.03 27.79 -44.26
C ARG A 682 8.78 29.30 -44.40
N TRP A 683 9.30 29.90 -45.47
CA TRP A 683 9.14 31.33 -45.80
C TRP A 683 8.71 31.61 -47.25
N VAL A 684 8.31 30.58 -48.00
CA VAL A 684 7.51 30.67 -49.24
C VAL A 684 6.58 29.46 -49.26
N CYS A 685 5.29 29.71 -49.53
CA CYS A 685 4.09 28.86 -49.38
C CYS A 685 3.40 28.93 -48.00
#